data_AF-A0A2T4TIA5-F1
#
_entry.id   AF-A0A2T4TIA5-F1
#
_cell.length_a   1.000
_cell.length_b   1.000
_cell.length_c   1.000
_cell.angle_alpha   90.00
_cell.angle_beta   90.00
_cell.angle_gamma   90.00
#
_symmetry.space_group_name_H-M   'P 1'
#
loop_
_entity.id
_entity.type
_entity.pdbx_description
1 polymer ?
#
loop_
_entity_poly.entity_id
_entity_poly.type
_entity_poly.pdbx_seq_one_letter_code
_entity_poly.pdbx_strand_id
1 'polypeptide(L)'
;MNKLKSILVNLSRTLLALTFIFSGFVKAIDPLGSQYKIAEYLEAAQLSAYIPDWAQLMLSVGLSAIEFTLGVMLLLAIRRRLASKLSLIMMVVMTLVTLWLTVSNPIQDCGCFGDAIHLTNMQTFIKNLILLTAAIILACWPLYQVRFVSKTNQWIAFYFTIVFIVTASTLSLYHLPIFDFRPYYIGQNIKKGMEIPKGAKLTTYKTTFICEKNGVTKEFTENDYPYNDSTWVFKDTHQEILEKGYEPPIHDFSITDEKTGEDLTDSILTKDGYTFLLIAPVLERADDSNFGEIDAIYEYAKENGYGFYGLTASTDKAVKHWRDITGAEYPFYTTDGTTLKTIIRSNPGLVLLYKGTIINKWSHNDLPKQAELNAPLSLIEIGREPENETWTKIVLILICYIFPLTLLIVADRIWSWTRWVRKREEWLKQKEQWIIQKEQSNRLYQLLKRKRQMRKKIVAGNWKMNETLQEGVALAKEINDSLKAEKPNCDVVICTPFIHLASVAEVLDAEGVTLGAENCADKAKGAYTGEVSAAMVKSTGAQYVILGHSERRQYYGETAEILKEKVQLALANGLKVIFCCGETLEEREAEKQNEVVKAELEGSIFHLTAEEWKNIILAYEPIWAIGTGKTATSDQAQEMLAYIRSIVAEKYGKEAAEDTSILYGGSCNASNAAELFSKSDIDGGLIGGASLKAADFKAIIDAWKK
;
A
#
# COMPACT_ATOMS: atom_id res chain seq x y z
N MET A 1 -2.00 -16.84 4.94
CA MET A 1 -1.97 -16.71 3.45
C MET A 1 -2.01 -15.28 2.91
N ASN A 2 -2.77 -14.31 3.47
CA ASN A 2 -2.92 -12.97 2.86
C ASN A 2 -1.65 -12.09 2.87
N LYS A 3 -0.76 -12.21 3.87
CA LYS A 3 0.49 -11.43 3.94
C LYS A 3 1.49 -11.83 2.85
N LEU A 4 1.69 -13.13 2.62
CA LEU A 4 2.63 -13.62 1.60
C LEU A 4 2.23 -13.17 0.18
N LYS A 5 0.93 -13.27 -0.15
CA LYS A 5 0.39 -12.75 -1.43
C LYS A 5 0.62 -11.25 -1.57
N SER A 6 0.41 -10.47 -0.52
CA SER A 6 0.65 -9.02 -0.54
C SER A 6 2.13 -8.68 -0.75
N ILE A 7 3.04 -9.37 -0.06
CA ILE A 7 4.49 -9.17 -0.24
C ILE A 7 4.89 -9.48 -1.68
N LEU A 8 4.49 -10.66 -2.18
CA LEU A 8 4.80 -11.09 -3.54
C LEU A 8 4.29 -10.09 -4.59
N VAL A 9 3.02 -9.67 -4.49
CA VAL A 9 2.42 -8.69 -5.41
C VAL A 9 3.17 -7.36 -5.38
N ASN A 10 3.56 -6.86 -4.21
CA ASN A 10 4.25 -5.57 -4.14
C ASN A 10 5.74 -5.66 -4.57
N LEU A 11 6.40 -6.81 -4.40
CA LEU A 11 7.73 -7.06 -4.98
C LEU A 11 7.67 -7.12 -6.52
N SER A 12 6.75 -7.92 -7.07
CA SER A 12 6.50 -7.99 -8.52
C SER A 12 6.12 -6.63 -9.10
N ARG A 13 5.31 -5.84 -8.37
CA ARG A 13 4.97 -4.46 -8.72
C ARG A 13 6.20 -3.58 -8.84
N THR A 14 7.06 -3.58 -7.81
CA THR A 14 8.25 -2.71 -7.78
C THR A 14 9.22 -3.08 -8.91
N LEU A 15 9.47 -4.38 -9.13
CA LEU A 15 10.34 -4.84 -10.21
C LEU A 15 9.84 -4.37 -11.59
N LEU A 16 8.56 -4.60 -11.89
CA LEU A 16 7.98 -4.17 -13.17
C LEU A 16 7.93 -2.65 -13.31
N ALA A 17 7.50 -1.95 -12.26
CA ALA A 17 7.38 -0.50 -12.28
C ALA A 17 8.73 0.17 -12.55
N LEU A 18 9.79 -0.22 -11.82
CA LEU A 18 11.12 0.34 -12.01
C LEU A 18 11.67 0.04 -13.40
N THR A 19 11.46 -1.20 -13.90
CA THR A 19 11.92 -1.58 -15.24
C THR A 19 11.24 -0.74 -16.32
N PHE A 20 9.92 -0.58 -16.25
CA PHE A 20 9.15 0.19 -17.23
C PHE A 20 9.44 1.70 -17.14
N ILE A 21 9.61 2.24 -15.93
CA ILE A 21 10.00 3.64 -15.75
C ILE A 21 11.37 3.89 -16.38
N PHE A 22 12.36 3.06 -16.08
CA PHE A 22 13.69 3.21 -16.62
C PHE A 22 13.71 3.04 -18.15
N SER A 23 13.15 1.93 -18.64
CA SER A 23 13.06 1.62 -20.07
C SER A 23 12.31 2.68 -20.86
N GLY A 24 11.13 3.10 -20.39
CA GLY A 24 10.33 4.14 -21.03
C GLY A 24 11.02 5.50 -21.01
N PHE A 25 11.71 5.85 -19.92
CA PHE A 25 12.45 7.11 -19.83
C PHE A 25 13.64 7.16 -20.79
N VAL A 26 14.46 6.11 -20.85
CA VAL A 26 15.61 6.06 -21.76
C VAL A 26 15.17 6.18 -23.21
N LYS A 27 14.09 5.49 -23.62
CA LYS A 27 13.52 5.64 -24.96
C LYS A 27 12.93 7.03 -25.20
N ALA A 28 12.33 7.64 -24.18
CA ALA A 28 11.73 8.95 -24.31
C ALA A 28 12.75 10.07 -24.49
N ILE A 29 13.94 9.98 -23.88
CA ILE A 29 15.00 10.98 -24.05
C ILE A 29 15.83 10.77 -25.32
N ASP A 30 15.72 9.61 -25.98
CA ASP A 30 16.27 9.35 -27.31
C ASP A 30 15.21 8.73 -28.25
N PRO A 31 14.23 9.53 -28.68
CA PRO A 31 13.15 9.05 -29.55
C PRO A 31 13.64 8.69 -30.96
N LEU A 32 14.72 9.32 -31.45
CA LEU A 32 15.33 8.96 -32.74
C LEU A 32 16.04 7.61 -32.68
N GLY A 33 16.78 7.32 -31.61
CA GLY A 33 17.37 5.98 -31.41
C GLY A 33 16.32 4.88 -31.40
N SER A 34 15.21 5.12 -30.68
CA SER A 34 14.06 4.20 -30.66
C SER A 34 13.36 4.08 -32.02
N GLN A 35 13.30 5.16 -32.81
CA GLN A 35 12.81 5.12 -34.20
C GLN A 35 13.69 4.24 -35.08
N TYR A 36 15.03 4.37 -35.00
CA TYR A 36 15.95 3.55 -35.78
C TYR A 36 15.82 2.07 -35.43
N LYS A 37 15.67 1.74 -34.15
CA LYS A 37 15.38 0.37 -33.73
C LYS A 37 14.06 -0.15 -34.31
N ILE A 38 13.00 0.66 -34.30
CA ILE A 38 11.73 0.30 -34.96
C ILE A 38 11.94 0.05 -36.45
N ALA A 39 12.76 0.87 -37.14
CA ALA A 39 13.07 0.67 -38.54
C ALA A 39 13.77 -0.68 -38.79
N GLU A 40 14.74 -1.07 -37.94
CA GLU A 40 15.40 -2.39 -37.99
C GLU A 40 14.38 -3.53 -37.86
N TYR A 41 13.41 -3.44 -36.94
CA TYR A 41 12.33 -4.42 -36.82
C TYR A 41 11.43 -4.48 -38.05
N LEU A 42 11.09 -3.33 -38.63
CA LEU A 42 10.26 -3.26 -39.82
C LEU A 42 10.99 -3.81 -41.05
N GLU A 43 12.28 -3.58 -41.16
CA GLU A 43 13.12 -4.16 -42.21
C GLU A 43 13.20 -5.68 -42.07
N ALA A 44 13.49 -6.18 -40.87
CA ALA A 44 13.51 -7.61 -40.58
C ALA A 44 12.15 -8.30 -40.83
N ALA A 45 11.05 -7.56 -40.65
CA ALA A 45 9.69 -8.02 -40.94
C ALA A 45 9.24 -7.78 -42.40
N GLN A 46 10.09 -7.19 -43.25
CA GLN A 46 9.77 -6.80 -44.65
C GLN A 46 8.59 -5.82 -44.77
N LEU A 47 8.38 -4.98 -43.75
CA LEU A 47 7.30 -3.99 -43.65
C LEU A 47 7.78 -2.53 -43.80
N SER A 48 9.08 -2.31 -43.99
CA SER A 48 9.69 -0.97 -44.05
C SER A 48 9.08 -0.06 -45.13
N ALA A 49 8.68 -0.62 -46.29
CA ALA A 49 8.07 0.13 -47.39
C ALA A 49 6.67 0.71 -47.07
N TYR A 50 5.96 0.14 -46.08
CA TYR A 50 4.58 0.51 -45.79
C TYR A 50 4.43 1.55 -44.69
N ILE A 51 5.46 1.73 -43.86
CA ILE A 51 5.37 2.58 -42.66
C ILE A 51 6.37 3.74 -42.81
N PRO A 52 5.88 4.97 -43.04
CA PRO A 52 6.74 6.13 -43.24
C PRO A 52 7.45 6.56 -41.95
N ASP A 53 8.57 7.27 -42.09
CA ASP A 53 9.44 7.64 -40.98
C ASP A 53 8.73 8.45 -39.88
N TRP A 54 7.84 9.38 -40.25
CA TRP A 54 7.06 10.14 -39.26
C TRP A 54 6.16 9.22 -38.41
N ALA A 55 5.64 8.13 -38.98
CA ALA A 55 4.82 7.16 -38.25
C ALA A 55 5.68 6.29 -37.31
N GLN A 56 6.90 5.94 -37.74
CA GLN A 56 7.88 5.25 -36.88
C GLN A 56 8.27 6.13 -35.68
N LEU A 57 8.49 7.44 -35.90
CA LEU A 57 8.78 8.39 -34.83
C LEU A 57 7.60 8.54 -33.87
N MET A 58 6.37 8.65 -34.37
CA MET A 58 5.17 8.68 -33.53
C MET A 58 5.01 7.39 -32.72
N LEU A 59 5.34 6.22 -33.30
CA LEU A 59 5.34 4.96 -32.58
C LEU A 59 6.42 4.92 -31.49
N SER A 60 7.61 5.45 -31.76
CA SER A 60 8.71 5.57 -30.79
C SER A 60 8.29 6.40 -29.56
N VAL A 61 7.76 7.61 -29.79
CA VAL A 61 7.26 8.49 -28.72
C VAL A 61 6.05 7.87 -28.01
N GLY A 62 5.13 7.26 -28.75
CA GLY A 62 3.96 6.60 -28.18
C GLY A 62 4.30 5.40 -27.30
N LEU A 63 5.22 4.54 -27.75
CA LEU A 63 5.64 3.34 -27.03
C LEU A 63 6.37 3.71 -25.73
N SER A 64 7.31 4.66 -25.80
CA SER A 64 8.04 5.16 -24.62
C SER A 64 7.09 5.81 -23.61
N ALA A 65 6.13 6.63 -24.08
CA ALA A 65 5.12 7.23 -23.22
C ALA A 65 4.20 6.20 -22.55
N ILE A 66 3.75 5.17 -23.29
CA ILE A 66 2.94 4.08 -22.75
C ILE A 66 3.73 3.30 -21.69
N GLU A 67 4.97 2.92 -21.99
CA GLU A 67 5.82 2.15 -21.09
C GLU A 67 6.12 2.92 -19.80
N PHE A 68 6.58 4.16 -19.90
CA PHE A 68 6.84 5.02 -18.74
C PHE A 68 5.58 5.23 -17.90
N THR A 69 4.46 5.56 -18.55
CA THR A 69 3.18 5.80 -17.86
C THR A 69 2.67 4.54 -17.17
N LEU A 70 2.75 3.37 -17.80
CA LEU A 70 2.40 2.10 -17.17
C LEU A 70 3.29 1.82 -15.95
N GLY A 71 4.59 2.09 -16.05
CA GLY A 71 5.52 1.96 -14.94
C GLY A 71 5.13 2.82 -13.73
N VAL A 72 4.81 4.10 -13.95
CA VAL A 72 4.35 5.01 -12.87
C VAL A 72 2.98 4.61 -12.34
N MET A 73 2.06 4.16 -13.21
CA MET A 73 0.75 3.67 -12.78
C MET A 73 0.89 2.44 -11.87
N LEU A 74 1.80 1.52 -12.18
CA LEU A 74 2.12 0.38 -11.33
C LEU A 74 2.75 0.84 -10.01
N LEU A 75 3.73 1.75 -10.05
CA LEU A 75 4.42 2.25 -8.86
C LEU A 75 3.43 2.86 -7.85
N LEU A 76 2.56 3.75 -8.32
CA LEU A 76 1.57 4.46 -7.51
C LEU A 76 0.27 3.68 -7.27
N ALA A 77 0.15 2.50 -7.91
CA ALA A 77 -1.03 1.65 -7.95
C ALA A 77 -2.30 2.42 -8.41
N ILE A 78 -2.14 3.19 -9.49
CA ILE A 78 -3.20 3.91 -10.22
C ILE A 78 -3.94 2.91 -11.12
N ARG A 79 -5.28 2.98 -11.15
CA ARG A 79 -6.14 2.10 -11.98
C ARG A 79 -5.70 0.62 -11.99
N ARG A 80 -5.32 0.08 -10.82
CA ARG A 80 -4.66 -1.23 -10.58
C ARG A 80 -5.08 -2.39 -11.51
N ARG A 81 -6.38 -2.57 -11.75
CA ARG A 81 -6.89 -3.64 -12.65
C ARG A 81 -6.50 -3.39 -14.10
N LEU A 82 -6.68 -2.16 -14.58
CA LEU A 82 -6.33 -1.77 -15.94
C LEU A 82 -4.81 -1.80 -16.12
N ALA A 83 -4.06 -1.17 -15.21
CA ALA A 83 -2.59 -1.12 -15.28
C ALA A 83 -1.98 -2.53 -15.32
N SER A 84 -2.45 -3.45 -14.48
CA SER A 84 -1.94 -4.83 -14.45
C SER A 84 -2.28 -5.61 -15.73
N LYS A 85 -3.49 -5.41 -16.28
CA LYS A 85 -3.90 -6.04 -17.55
C LYS A 85 -3.08 -5.53 -18.73
N LEU A 86 -2.92 -4.20 -18.84
CA LEU A 86 -2.13 -3.60 -19.92
C LEU A 86 -0.65 -3.99 -19.81
N SER A 87 -0.10 -4.04 -18.59
CA SER A 87 1.28 -4.49 -18.36
C SER A 87 1.47 -5.96 -18.74
N LEU A 88 0.48 -6.82 -18.45
CA LEU A 88 0.52 -8.22 -18.89
C LEU A 88 0.48 -8.33 -20.42
N ILE A 89 -0.41 -7.59 -21.09
CA ILE A 89 -0.49 -7.58 -22.56
C ILE A 89 0.86 -7.14 -23.15
N MET A 90 1.42 -6.04 -22.66
CA MET A 90 2.72 -5.54 -23.11
C MET A 90 3.82 -6.57 -22.88
N MET A 91 3.86 -7.22 -21.70
CA MET A 91 4.86 -8.25 -21.43
C MET A 91 4.68 -9.51 -22.29
N VAL A 92 3.46 -9.91 -22.62
CA VAL A 92 3.21 -11.02 -23.55
C VAL A 92 3.75 -10.68 -24.93
N VAL A 93 3.42 -9.50 -25.46
CA VAL A 93 3.92 -9.04 -26.77
C VAL A 93 5.45 -8.96 -26.77
N MET A 94 6.05 -8.32 -25.77
CA MET A 94 7.50 -8.19 -25.67
C MET A 94 8.20 -9.54 -25.51
N THR A 95 7.60 -10.49 -24.79
CA THR A 95 8.17 -11.85 -24.64
C THR A 95 8.15 -12.59 -25.97
N LEU A 96 7.05 -12.49 -26.74
CA LEU A 96 6.95 -13.09 -28.08
C LEU A 96 7.96 -12.48 -29.07
N VAL A 97 8.12 -11.16 -29.06
CA VAL A 97 9.14 -10.48 -29.88
C VAL A 97 10.54 -10.96 -29.49
N THR A 98 10.86 -11.02 -28.20
CA THR A 98 12.19 -11.49 -27.77
C THR A 98 12.43 -12.98 -28.01
N LEU A 99 11.38 -13.80 -28.02
CA LEU A 99 11.48 -15.20 -28.42
C LEU A 99 11.84 -15.31 -29.90
N TRP A 100 11.15 -14.54 -30.75
CA TRP A 100 11.47 -14.46 -32.18
C TRP A 100 12.90 -13.99 -32.43
N LEU A 101 13.36 -12.93 -31.72
CA LEU A 101 14.75 -12.49 -31.80
C LEU A 101 15.76 -13.56 -31.38
N THR A 102 15.45 -14.32 -30.34
CA THR A 102 16.36 -15.38 -29.85
C THR A 102 16.46 -16.55 -30.82
N VAL A 103 15.38 -16.86 -31.54
CA VAL A 103 15.34 -17.99 -32.50
C VAL A 103 15.87 -17.59 -33.87
N SER A 104 15.47 -16.42 -34.38
CA SER A 104 15.77 -15.99 -35.75
C SER A 104 16.99 -15.09 -35.84
N ASN A 105 17.47 -14.55 -34.72
CA ASN A 105 18.58 -13.60 -34.62
C ASN A 105 18.63 -12.53 -35.74
N PRO A 106 17.49 -11.87 -36.06
CA PRO A 106 17.43 -10.97 -37.21
C PRO A 106 18.12 -9.62 -36.95
N ILE A 107 18.29 -9.25 -35.67
CA ILE A 107 18.84 -7.97 -35.21
C ILE A 107 19.72 -8.25 -33.98
N GLN A 108 20.77 -7.44 -33.78
CA GLN A 108 21.78 -7.66 -32.73
C GLN A 108 21.24 -7.50 -31.29
N ASP A 109 20.30 -6.59 -31.06
CA ASP A 109 19.70 -6.37 -29.74
C ASP A 109 18.22 -5.96 -29.80
N CYS A 110 17.53 -6.07 -28.66
CA CYS A 110 16.11 -5.71 -28.57
C CYS A 110 15.86 -4.19 -28.71
N GLY A 111 16.84 -3.34 -28.36
CA GLY A 111 16.62 -1.91 -28.11
C GLY A 111 15.75 -1.62 -26.87
N CYS A 112 15.49 -2.63 -26.03
CA CYS A 112 14.60 -2.53 -24.88
C CYS A 112 15.01 -1.41 -23.89
N PHE A 113 16.31 -1.11 -23.71
CA PHE A 113 16.81 -0.06 -22.81
C PHE A 113 17.56 1.05 -23.57
N GLY A 114 17.31 1.20 -24.87
CA GLY A 114 18.13 2.04 -25.74
C GLY A 114 19.61 1.72 -25.60
N ASP A 115 20.46 2.75 -25.70
CA ASP A 115 21.92 2.62 -25.59
C ASP A 115 22.41 2.59 -24.13
N ALA A 116 21.51 2.68 -23.13
CA ALA A 116 21.91 2.67 -21.72
C ALA A 116 22.36 1.29 -21.23
N ILE A 117 21.74 0.21 -21.74
CA ILE A 117 22.07 -1.17 -21.36
C ILE A 117 21.93 -2.09 -22.59
N HIS A 118 23.06 -2.56 -23.11
CA HIS A 118 23.08 -3.60 -24.14
C HIS A 118 22.96 -4.99 -23.52
N LEU A 119 21.96 -5.74 -23.95
CA LEU A 119 21.70 -7.13 -23.54
C LEU A 119 21.67 -8.01 -24.79
N THR A 120 22.23 -9.21 -24.70
CA THR A 120 22.10 -10.18 -25.78
C THR A 120 20.63 -10.60 -25.96
N ASN A 121 20.28 -11.14 -27.13
CA ASN A 121 18.92 -11.62 -27.42
C ASN A 121 18.44 -12.64 -26.37
N MET A 122 19.30 -13.58 -25.98
CA MET A 122 19.00 -14.56 -24.93
C MET A 122 18.81 -13.92 -23.54
N GLN A 123 19.70 -13.00 -23.13
CA GLN A 123 19.56 -12.29 -21.85
C GLN A 123 18.26 -11.49 -21.80
N THR A 124 17.89 -10.85 -22.90
CA THR A 124 16.64 -10.08 -23.02
C THR A 124 15.42 -10.99 -22.89
N PHE A 125 15.44 -12.18 -23.51
CA PHE A 125 14.37 -13.16 -23.40
C PHE A 125 14.18 -13.65 -21.96
N ILE A 126 15.27 -14.02 -21.28
CA ILE A 126 15.23 -14.46 -19.87
C ILE A 126 14.67 -13.36 -18.97
N LYS A 127 15.13 -12.11 -19.14
CA LYS A 127 14.59 -10.96 -18.43
C LYS A 127 13.09 -10.82 -18.67
N ASN A 128 12.62 -10.90 -19.91
CA ASN A 128 11.20 -10.80 -20.25
C ASN A 128 10.37 -11.93 -19.64
N LEU A 129 10.91 -13.14 -19.50
CA LEU A 129 10.23 -14.26 -18.81
C LEU A 129 10.02 -13.98 -17.31
N ILE A 130 11.02 -13.40 -16.64
CA ILE A 130 10.93 -12.98 -15.22
C ILE A 130 9.87 -11.88 -15.08
N LEU A 131 9.91 -10.86 -15.95
CA LEU A 131 8.96 -9.75 -15.95
C LEU A 131 7.54 -10.21 -16.30
N LEU A 132 7.38 -11.18 -17.21
CA LEU A 132 6.09 -11.79 -17.54
C LEU A 132 5.50 -12.52 -16.32
N THR A 133 6.32 -13.26 -15.59
CA THR A 133 5.91 -13.92 -14.34
C THR A 133 5.42 -12.89 -13.31
N ALA A 134 6.16 -11.79 -13.13
CA ALA A 134 5.73 -10.68 -12.29
C ALA A 134 4.41 -10.08 -12.77
N ALA A 135 4.19 -9.94 -14.08
CA ALA A 135 2.99 -9.35 -14.66
C ALA A 135 1.76 -10.25 -14.45
N ILE A 136 1.93 -11.57 -14.56
CA ILE A 136 0.90 -12.57 -14.25
C ILE A 136 0.45 -12.45 -12.79
N ILE A 137 1.40 -12.40 -11.85
CA ILE A 137 1.11 -12.23 -10.41
C ILE A 137 0.26 -10.96 -10.17
N LEU A 138 0.64 -9.84 -10.79
CA LEU A 138 -0.10 -8.58 -10.67
C LEU A 138 -1.50 -8.67 -11.28
N ALA A 139 -1.66 -9.33 -12.43
CA ALA A 139 -2.93 -9.49 -13.10
C ALA A 139 -3.90 -10.43 -12.35
N CYS A 140 -3.38 -11.46 -11.68
CA CYS A 140 -4.16 -12.37 -10.84
C CYS A 140 -4.65 -11.69 -9.55
N TRP A 141 -3.82 -10.83 -8.94
CA TRP A 141 -4.12 -10.21 -7.63
C TRP A 141 -3.97 -8.68 -7.60
N PRO A 142 -4.64 -7.94 -8.51
CA PRO A 142 -4.43 -6.49 -8.69
C PRO A 142 -4.88 -5.65 -7.48
N LEU A 143 -5.73 -6.21 -6.60
CA LEU A 143 -6.25 -5.49 -5.43
C LEU A 143 -5.29 -5.48 -4.23
N TYR A 144 -4.25 -6.34 -4.24
CA TYR A 144 -3.24 -6.43 -3.18
C TYR A 144 -2.12 -5.39 -3.30
N GLN A 145 -2.10 -4.60 -4.38
CA GLN A 145 -1.16 -3.47 -4.55
C GLN A 145 -1.53 -2.34 -3.60
N VAL A 146 -0.53 -1.84 -2.86
CA VAL A 146 -0.69 -0.71 -1.93
C VAL A 146 -0.88 0.59 -2.73
N ARG A 147 -1.95 1.32 -2.43
CA ARG A 147 -2.31 2.57 -3.12
C ARG A 147 -1.63 3.76 -2.46
N PHE A 148 -0.96 4.58 -3.27
CA PHE A 148 -0.36 5.84 -2.83
C PHE A 148 -1.23 7.07 -3.12
N VAL A 149 -2.04 7.04 -4.19
CA VAL A 149 -2.92 8.15 -4.59
C VAL A 149 -4.41 7.75 -4.56
N SER A 150 -5.26 8.56 -3.94
CA SER A 150 -6.70 8.39 -3.83
C SER A 150 -7.38 8.31 -5.20
N LYS A 151 -8.51 7.59 -5.31
CA LYS A 151 -9.21 7.35 -6.58
C LYS A 151 -9.55 8.65 -7.33
N THR A 152 -9.87 9.72 -6.61
CA THR A 152 -10.30 11.00 -7.20
C THR A 152 -9.15 11.74 -7.87
N ASN A 153 -7.92 11.60 -7.37
CA ASN A 153 -6.75 12.35 -7.85
C ASN A 153 -5.82 11.53 -8.75
N GLN A 154 -6.17 10.27 -9.03
CA GLN A 154 -5.40 9.40 -9.94
C GLN A 154 -5.25 9.97 -11.35
N TRP A 155 -6.23 10.74 -11.83
CA TRP A 155 -6.15 11.33 -13.17
C TRP A 155 -5.04 12.39 -13.25
N ILE A 156 -4.83 13.18 -12.20
CA ILE A 156 -3.80 14.23 -12.19
C ILE A 156 -2.42 13.59 -12.35
N ALA A 157 -2.09 12.59 -11.52
CA ALA A 157 -0.81 11.87 -11.63
C ALA A 157 -0.64 11.19 -13.00
N PHE A 158 -1.72 10.65 -13.58
CA PHE A 158 -1.70 10.02 -14.90
C PHE A 158 -1.40 11.02 -16.02
N TYR A 159 -2.16 12.11 -16.12
CA TYR A 159 -1.96 13.11 -17.18
C TYR A 159 -0.66 13.89 -16.99
N PHE A 160 -0.28 14.20 -15.74
CA PHE A 160 1.02 14.81 -15.45
C PHE A 160 2.18 13.94 -15.93
N THR A 161 2.10 12.62 -15.74
CA THR A 161 3.10 11.67 -16.24
C THR A 161 3.17 11.63 -17.76
N ILE A 162 2.01 11.63 -18.44
CA ILE A 162 1.96 11.67 -19.91
C ILE A 162 2.54 12.98 -20.45
N VAL A 163 2.13 14.12 -19.89
CA VAL A 163 2.63 15.43 -20.31
C VAL A 163 4.14 15.49 -20.09
N PHE A 164 4.63 15.09 -18.91
CA PHE A 164 6.06 15.07 -18.63
C PHE A 164 6.86 14.26 -19.64
N ILE A 165 6.46 13.01 -19.91
CA ILE A 165 7.23 12.13 -20.79
C ILE A 165 7.18 12.57 -22.26
N VAL A 166 6.02 13.05 -22.73
CA VAL A 166 5.89 13.60 -24.09
C VAL A 166 6.70 14.88 -24.22
N THR A 167 6.64 15.79 -23.23
CA THR A 167 7.48 17.00 -23.23
C THR A 167 8.97 16.65 -23.21
N ALA A 168 9.40 15.67 -22.42
CA ALA A 168 10.78 15.21 -22.42
C ALA A 168 11.21 14.68 -23.81
N SER A 169 10.35 13.93 -24.49
CA SER A 169 10.61 13.49 -25.87
C SER A 169 10.62 14.62 -26.88
N THR A 170 9.70 15.57 -26.80
CA THR A 170 9.68 16.73 -27.70
C THR A 170 10.91 17.61 -27.49
N LEU A 171 11.30 17.86 -26.23
CA LEU A 171 12.51 18.61 -25.92
C LEU A 171 13.76 17.88 -26.42
N SER A 172 13.80 16.54 -26.35
CA SER A 172 14.94 15.75 -26.85
C SER A 172 14.94 15.56 -28.38
N LEU A 173 13.86 15.95 -29.07
CA LEU A 173 13.82 16.05 -30.53
C LEU A 173 14.25 17.44 -31.01
N TYR A 174 13.91 18.47 -30.25
CA TYR A 174 14.25 19.85 -30.57
C TYR A 174 15.71 20.16 -30.19
N HIS A 175 16.10 19.75 -28.99
CA HIS A 175 17.46 19.80 -28.47
C HIS A 175 18.10 18.41 -28.52
N LEU A 176 19.36 18.30 -28.08
CA LEU A 176 20.00 16.99 -27.90
C LEU A 176 19.41 16.24 -26.68
N PRO A 177 19.53 14.90 -26.64
CA PRO A 177 19.14 14.09 -25.49
C PRO A 177 19.72 14.62 -24.17
N ILE A 178 18.88 14.68 -23.14
CA ILE A 178 19.28 15.16 -21.81
C ILE A 178 20.48 14.36 -21.29
N PHE A 179 20.40 13.03 -21.39
CA PHE A 179 21.52 12.12 -21.14
C PHE A 179 21.96 11.48 -22.44
N ASP A 180 23.26 11.52 -22.70
CA ASP A 180 23.86 10.83 -23.83
C ASP A 180 24.47 9.51 -23.36
N PHE A 181 23.77 8.40 -23.62
CA PHE A 181 24.25 7.05 -23.29
C PHE A 181 25.12 6.43 -24.39
N ARG A 182 25.30 7.14 -25.51
CA ARG A 182 26.02 6.62 -26.68
C ARG A 182 27.53 6.72 -26.47
N PRO A 183 28.32 5.96 -27.26
CA PRO A 183 29.78 5.99 -27.16
C PRO A 183 30.44 7.36 -27.43
N TYR A 184 29.72 8.33 -28.01
CA TYR A 184 30.22 9.66 -28.38
C TYR A 184 29.75 10.78 -27.44
N TYR A 185 29.76 10.52 -26.12
CA TYR A 185 29.41 11.52 -25.11
C TYR A 185 30.53 12.58 -24.97
N ILE A 186 30.17 13.75 -24.43
CA ILE A 186 31.12 14.84 -24.16
C ILE A 186 32.18 14.35 -23.14
N GLY A 187 33.46 14.61 -23.42
CA GLY A 187 34.61 14.13 -22.67
C GLY A 187 35.25 12.86 -23.26
N GLN A 188 34.56 12.14 -24.17
CA GLN A 188 35.12 10.95 -24.81
C GLN A 188 36.15 11.33 -25.89
N ASN A 189 37.29 10.65 -25.88
CA ASN A 189 38.24 10.68 -26.99
C ASN A 189 37.93 9.58 -28.01
N ILE A 190 37.69 9.98 -29.26
CA ILE A 190 37.23 9.08 -30.34
C ILE A 190 38.30 8.03 -30.64
N LYS A 191 39.55 8.46 -30.86
CA LYS A 191 40.67 7.56 -31.17
C LYS A 191 40.92 6.55 -30.06
N LYS A 192 40.97 7.00 -28.79
CA LYS A 192 41.09 6.08 -27.65
C LYS A 192 39.89 5.15 -27.51
N GLY A 193 38.70 5.59 -27.91
CA GLY A 193 37.48 4.77 -27.91
C GLY A 193 37.49 3.66 -28.97
N MET A 194 38.37 3.77 -29.99
CA MET A 194 38.60 2.76 -31.03
C MET A 194 39.69 1.74 -30.66
N GLU A 195 40.50 2.03 -29.64
CA GLU A 195 41.60 1.15 -29.24
C GLU A 195 41.09 -0.06 -28.43
N ILE A 196 41.55 -1.25 -28.81
CA ILE A 196 41.34 -2.47 -28.01
C ILE A 196 42.36 -2.47 -26.86
N PRO A 197 41.93 -2.55 -25.59
CA PRO A 197 42.84 -2.58 -24.45
C PRO A 197 43.81 -3.76 -24.51
N LYS A 198 45.08 -3.52 -24.13
CA LYS A 198 46.11 -4.56 -24.09
C LYS A 198 45.70 -5.71 -23.16
N GLY A 199 45.54 -6.91 -23.71
CA GLY A 199 45.11 -8.12 -22.97
C GLY A 199 43.63 -8.46 -23.06
N ALA A 200 42.82 -7.66 -23.79
CA ALA A 200 41.45 -8.01 -24.08
C ALA A 200 41.38 -9.20 -25.06
N LYS A 201 40.42 -10.12 -24.83
CA LYS A 201 40.21 -11.28 -25.70
C LYS A 201 39.77 -10.79 -27.10
N LEU A 202 40.42 -11.28 -28.15
CA LEU A 202 40.02 -11.02 -29.53
C LEU A 202 38.90 -11.96 -29.95
N THR A 203 38.03 -11.48 -30.83
CA THR A 203 36.98 -12.33 -31.42
C THR A 203 37.64 -13.43 -32.24
N THR A 204 37.32 -14.67 -31.91
CA THR A 204 37.88 -15.84 -32.61
C THR A 204 36.84 -16.38 -33.59
N TYR A 205 37.22 -16.50 -34.86
CA TYR A 205 36.36 -17.00 -35.93
C TYR A 205 36.72 -18.44 -36.27
N LYS A 206 35.72 -19.28 -36.52
CA LYS A 206 35.86 -20.55 -37.21
C LYS A 206 35.51 -20.33 -38.67
N THR A 207 36.52 -20.31 -39.52
CA THR A 207 36.33 -20.22 -40.97
C THR A 207 36.09 -21.63 -41.51
N THR A 208 34.93 -21.84 -42.12
CA THR A 208 34.53 -23.08 -42.79
C THR A 208 34.41 -22.82 -44.28
N PHE A 209 35.19 -23.53 -45.09
CA PHE A 209 35.19 -23.44 -46.53
C PHE A 209 34.31 -24.53 -47.13
N ILE A 210 33.35 -24.15 -47.97
CA ILE A 210 32.50 -25.06 -48.72
C ILE A 210 33.14 -25.29 -50.08
N CYS A 211 33.55 -26.53 -50.35
CA CYS A 211 34.17 -26.91 -51.61
C CYS A 211 33.40 -28.04 -52.29
N GLU A 212 33.37 -28.04 -53.62
CA GLU A 212 32.69 -29.04 -54.44
C GLU A 212 33.69 -29.83 -55.27
N LYS A 213 33.52 -31.15 -55.32
CA LYS A 213 34.28 -32.06 -56.19
C LYS A 213 33.35 -33.13 -56.74
N ASN A 214 33.28 -33.24 -58.07
CA ASN A 214 32.45 -34.23 -58.77
C ASN A 214 30.95 -34.23 -58.37
N GLY A 215 30.37 -33.05 -58.14
CA GLY A 215 28.96 -32.91 -57.72
C GLY A 215 28.68 -33.21 -56.24
N VAL A 216 29.72 -33.46 -55.43
CA VAL A 216 29.62 -33.63 -53.98
C VAL A 216 30.19 -32.39 -53.29
N THR A 217 29.35 -31.72 -52.50
CA THR A 217 29.72 -30.57 -51.67
C THR A 217 30.20 -31.03 -50.31
N LYS A 218 31.33 -30.51 -49.83
CA LYS A 218 31.89 -30.81 -48.51
C LYS A 218 32.43 -29.56 -47.83
N GLU A 219 32.22 -29.49 -46.51
CA GLU A 219 32.72 -28.44 -45.63
C GLU A 219 34.11 -28.80 -45.06
N PHE A 220 35.02 -27.83 -45.08
CA PHE A 220 36.38 -27.94 -44.56
C PHE A 220 36.66 -26.80 -43.57
N THR A 221 37.33 -27.08 -42.46
CA THR A 221 37.82 -26.03 -41.55
C THR A 221 39.19 -25.53 -42.00
N GLU A 222 39.67 -24.41 -41.47
CA GLU A 222 41.02 -23.88 -41.74
C GLU A 222 42.14 -24.91 -41.48
N ASN A 223 41.95 -25.82 -40.50
CA ASN A 223 42.92 -26.89 -40.20
C ASN A 223 42.80 -28.10 -41.14
N ASP A 224 41.63 -28.33 -41.72
CA ASP A 224 41.32 -29.51 -42.54
C ASP A 224 41.21 -29.18 -44.04
N TYR A 225 41.52 -27.95 -44.44
CA TYR A 225 41.40 -27.50 -45.81
C TYR A 225 42.42 -28.20 -46.72
N PRO A 226 42.00 -28.80 -47.84
CA PRO A 226 42.88 -29.60 -48.68
C PRO A 226 43.71 -28.70 -49.63
N TYR A 227 44.63 -27.91 -49.09
CA TYR A 227 45.48 -26.96 -49.84
C TYR A 227 46.25 -27.59 -51.02
N ASN A 228 46.54 -28.90 -50.93
CA ASN A 228 47.32 -29.64 -51.92
C ASN A 228 46.47 -30.40 -52.97
N ASP A 229 45.13 -30.39 -52.85
CA ASP A 229 44.24 -31.08 -53.81
C ASP A 229 43.46 -30.05 -54.64
N SER A 230 44.00 -29.75 -55.84
CA SER A 230 43.43 -28.77 -56.78
C SER A 230 42.12 -29.20 -57.43
N THR A 231 41.60 -30.39 -57.11
CA THR A 231 40.34 -30.90 -57.69
C THR A 231 39.10 -30.47 -56.90
N TRP A 232 39.28 -29.88 -55.72
CA TRP A 232 38.21 -29.22 -54.96
C TRP A 232 38.04 -27.79 -55.43
N VAL A 233 36.83 -27.42 -55.86
CA VAL A 233 36.49 -26.06 -56.29
C VAL A 233 35.82 -25.33 -55.12
N PHE A 234 36.41 -24.22 -54.71
CA PHE A 234 35.83 -23.34 -53.69
C PHE A 234 34.51 -22.74 -54.17
N LYS A 235 33.46 -22.85 -53.35
CA LYS A 235 32.13 -22.29 -53.62
C LYS A 235 31.82 -21.10 -52.74
N ASP A 236 32.01 -21.27 -51.43
CA ASP A 236 31.60 -20.27 -50.44
C ASP A 236 32.39 -20.44 -49.14
N THR A 237 32.49 -19.38 -48.34
CA THR A 237 33.10 -19.40 -47.01
C THR A 237 32.06 -18.97 -45.99
N HIS A 238 31.90 -19.78 -44.95
CA HIS A 238 31.11 -19.44 -43.78
C HIS A 238 32.02 -19.20 -42.58
N GLN A 239 31.98 -18.01 -42.00
CA GLN A 239 32.68 -17.68 -40.77
C GLN A 239 31.70 -17.69 -39.59
N GLU A 240 31.94 -18.57 -38.62
CA GLU A 240 31.17 -18.65 -37.39
C GLU A 240 31.99 -18.06 -36.22
N ILE A 241 31.41 -17.17 -35.43
CA ILE A 241 32.09 -16.60 -34.26
C ILE A 241 32.10 -17.66 -33.14
N LEU A 242 33.27 -18.18 -32.78
CA LEU A 242 33.43 -19.18 -31.71
C LEU A 242 33.32 -18.53 -30.32
N GLU A 243 34.04 -17.42 -30.13
CA GLU A 243 34.05 -16.67 -28.88
C GLU A 243 34.08 -15.18 -29.22
N LYS A 244 33.04 -14.43 -28.81
CA LYS A 244 32.97 -12.99 -29.04
C LYS A 244 33.99 -12.29 -28.13
N GLY A 245 34.92 -11.56 -28.75
CA GLY A 245 35.96 -10.80 -28.05
C GLY A 245 35.45 -9.46 -27.54
N TYR A 246 36.38 -8.66 -26.99
CA TYR A 246 36.13 -7.27 -26.64
C TYR A 246 35.93 -6.45 -27.92
N GLU A 247 34.77 -5.80 -28.01
CA GLU A 247 34.42 -4.89 -29.08
C GLU A 247 34.59 -3.45 -28.54
N PRO A 248 35.43 -2.62 -29.18
CA PRO A 248 35.64 -1.25 -28.70
C PRO A 248 34.32 -0.46 -28.80
N PRO A 249 34.04 0.46 -27.84
CA PRO A 249 32.82 1.26 -27.85
C PRO A 249 32.61 2.03 -29.16
N ILE A 250 33.69 2.43 -29.82
CA ILE A 250 33.67 3.05 -31.15
C ILE A 250 34.42 2.11 -32.10
N HIS A 251 33.77 1.60 -33.14
CA HIS A 251 34.39 0.68 -34.11
C HIS A 251 34.22 1.13 -35.56
N ASP A 252 33.13 1.83 -35.90
CA ASP A 252 32.78 2.16 -37.28
C ASP A 252 33.13 3.60 -37.71
N PHE A 253 33.93 4.32 -36.91
CA PHE A 253 34.27 5.72 -37.22
C PHE A 253 35.38 5.81 -38.27
N SER A 254 35.02 6.27 -39.47
CA SER A 254 35.96 6.63 -40.53
C SER A 254 35.53 7.88 -41.29
N ILE A 255 36.49 8.70 -41.70
CA ILE A 255 36.29 9.88 -42.52
C ILE A 255 37.05 9.67 -43.83
N THR A 256 36.31 9.50 -44.93
CA THR A 256 36.90 9.24 -46.25
C THR A 256 36.57 10.37 -47.22
N ASP A 257 37.55 10.80 -47.99
CA ASP A 257 37.31 11.69 -49.13
C ASP A 257 36.90 10.87 -50.36
N GLU A 258 35.64 11.00 -50.78
CA GLU A 258 35.11 10.27 -51.92
C GLU A 258 35.81 10.62 -53.24
N LYS A 259 36.39 11.82 -53.36
CA LYS A 259 37.07 12.28 -54.58
C LYS A 259 38.45 11.68 -54.76
N THR A 260 39.17 11.47 -53.65
CA THR A 260 40.56 10.99 -53.65
C THR A 260 40.68 9.54 -53.19
N GLY A 261 39.68 9.02 -52.46
CA GLY A 261 39.70 7.72 -51.78
C GLY A 261 40.56 7.71 -50.51
N GLU A 262 41.04 8.87 -50.05
CA GLU A 262 41.92 8.99 -48.89
C GLU A 262 41.15 8.87 -47.57
N ASP A 263 41.68 8.10 -46.62
CA ASP A 263 41.19 8.05 -45.25
C ASP A 263 41.85 9.16 -44.41
N LEU A 264 41.04 10.13 -43.99
CA LEU A 264 41.45 11.30 -43.23
C LEU A 264 41.21 11.15 -41.72
N THR A 265 40.74 9.99 -41.26
CA THR A 265 40.34 9.78 -39.87
C THR A 265 41.46 10.12 -38.90
N ASP A 266 42.65 9.54 -39.12
CA ASP A 266 43.77 9.71 -38.21
C ASP A 266 44.36 11.12 -38.27
N SER A 267 44.39 11.75 -39.44
CA SER A 267 44.91 13.11 -39.61
C SER A 267 44.01 14.15 -38.93
N ILE A 268 42.69 13.94 -38.94
CA ILE A 268 41.71 14.82 -38.30
C ILE A 268 41.70 14.60 -36.78
N LEU A 269 41.70 13.35 -36.30
CA LEU A 269 41.63 13.04 -34.87
C LEU A 269 42.92 13.36 -34.11
N THR A 270 44.08 13.34 -34.77
CA THR A 270 45.38 13.67 -34.15
C THR A 270 45.78 15.14 -34.31
N LYS A 271 44.97 15.94 -35.03
CA LYS A 271 45.25 17.35 -35.27
C LYS A 271 45.39 18.11 -33.95
N ASP A 272 46.49 18.85 -33.82
CA ASP A 272 46.70 19.74 -32.68
C ASP A 272 45.82 20.98 -32.81
N GLY A 273 44.86 21.13 -31.90
CA GLY A 273 43.95 22.28 -31.84
C GLY A 273 42.48 21.86 -31.86
N TYR A 274 41.61 22.86 -32.09
CA TYR A 274 40.18 22.66 -32.20
C TYR A 274 39.77 22.26 -33.61
N THR A 275 38.81 21.35 -33.72
CA THR A 275 38.20 20.92 -34.98
C THR A 275 36.69 20.84 -34.82
N PHE A 276 35.96 21.53 -35.68
CA PHE A 276 34.51 21.41 -35.82
C PHE A 276 34.18 20.30 -36.82
N LEU A 277 33.26 19.42 -36.43
CA LEU A 277 32.64 18.45 -37.30
C LEU A 277 31.15 18.80 -37.43
N LEU A 278 30.72 19.16 -38.64
CA LEU A 278 29.31 19.32 -38.97
C LEU A 278 28.77 17.98 -39.43
N ILE A 279 28.01 17.31 -38.57
CA ILE A 279 27.47 15.97 -38.80
C ILE A 279 26.08 16.09 -39.43
N ALA A 280 25.93 15.64 -40.67
CA ALA A 280 24.66 15.63 -41.40
C ALA A 280 24.44 14.22 -41.97
N PRO A 281 23.84 13.29 -41.20
CA PRO A 281 23.70 11.90 -41.64
C PRO A 281 23.02 11.74 -43.00
N VAL A 282 22.00 12.57 -43.30
CA VAL A 282 21.27 12.55 -44.57
C VAL A 282 20.98 13.98 -45.01
N LEU A 283 21.82 14.54 -45.89
CA LEU A 283 21.70 15.93 -46.37
C LEU A 283 20.38 16.21 -47.10
N GLU A 284 19.80 15.23 -47.79
CA GLU A 284 18.52 15.38 -48.49
C GLU A 284 17.35 15.73 -47.55
N ARG A 285 17.55 15.54 -46.24
CA ARG A 285 16.57 15.80 -45.18
C ARG A 285 17.15 16.63 -44.03
N ALA A 286 18.29 17.29 -44.27
CA ALA A 286 18.91 18.15 -43.28
C ALA A 286 18.09 19.45 -43.14
N ASP A 287 17.93 19.92 -41.92
CA ASP A 287 17.26 21.19 -41.63
C ASP A 287 18.16 22.36 -42.04
N ASP A 288 17.67 23.18 -42.95
CA ASP A 288 18.38 24.33 -43.51
C ASP A 288 18.03 25.65 -42.80
N SER A 289 17.18 25.67 -41.77
CA SER A 289 16.68 26.92 -41.17
C SER A 289 17.77 27.80 -40.54
N ASN A 290 18.85 27.19 -40.03
CA ASN A 290 19.93 27.87 -39.30
C ASN A 290 21.27 27.84 -40.05
N PHE A 291 21.25 27.72 -41.39
CA PHE A 291 22.48 27.64 -42.19
C PHE A 291 23.43 28.84 -41.99
N GLY A 292 22.88 30.05 -41.79
CA GLY A 292 23.69 31.25 -41.58
C GLY A 292 24.57 31.19 -40.32
N GLU A 293 24.13 30.51 -39.25
CA GLU A 293 24.97 30.31 -38.06
C GLU A 293 26.07 29.28 -38.35
N ILE A 294 25.80 28.25 -39.16
CA ILE A 294 26.82 27.28 -39.60
C ILE A 294 27.92 27.98 -40.40
N ASP A 295 27.54 28.86 -41.32
CA ASP A 295 28.49 29.63 -42.13
C ASP A 295 29.30 30.61 -41.26
N ALA A 296 28.66 31.25 -40.27
CA ALA A 296 29.36 32.11 -39.31
C ALA A 296 30.40 31.31 -38.48
N ILE A 297 30.07 30.09 -38.06
CA ILE A 297 31.00 29.20 -37.35
C ILE A 297 32.14 28.77 -38.29
N TYR A 298 31.87 28.50 -39.56
CA TYR A 298 32.89 28.15 -40.54
C TYR A 298 33.88 29.30 -40.78
N GLU A 299 33.39 30.52 -40.99
CA GLU A 299 34.26 31.70 -41.15
C GLU A 299 35.05 31.98 -39.88
N TYR A 300 34.43 31.88 -38.69
CA TYR A 300 35.14 31.97 -37.42
C TYR A 300 36.26 30.91 -37.29
N ALA A 301 35.99 29.67 -37.69
CA ALA A 301 36.97 28.59 -37.68
C ALA A 301 38.14 28.91 -38.61
N LYS A 302 37.87 29.44 -39.81
CA LYS A 302 38.87 29.84 -40.81
C LYS A 302 39.73 31.00 -40.32
N GLU A 303 39.14 32.03 -39.73
CA GLU A 303 39.86 33.19 -39.16
C GLU A 303 40.83 32.78 -38.04
N ASN A 304 40.45 31.78 -37.24
CA ASN A 304 41.26 31.31 -36.11
C ASN A 304 42.13 30.08 -36.44
N GLY A 305 42.11 29.58 -37.68
CA GLY A 305 42.90 28.42 -38.12
C GLY A 305 42.44 27.07 -37.56
N TYR A 306 41.17 26.94 -37.16
CA TYR A 306 40.58 25.69 -36.70
C TYR A 306 40.13 24.81 -37.88
N GLY A 307 40.12 23.49 -37.69
CA GLY A 307 39.55 22.58 -38.68
C GLY A 307 38.02 22.70 -38.72
N PHE A 308 37.43 22.62 -39.92
CA PHE A 308 35.98 22.53 -40.08
C PHE A 308 35.66 21.55 -41.21
N TYR A 309 34.92 20.49 -40.89
CA TYR A 309 34.65 19.40 -41.82
C TYR A 309 33.18 18.97 -41.74
N GLY A 310 32.47 18.96 -42.87
CA GLY A 310 31.15 18.37 -42.98
C GLY A 310 31.24 16.85 -43.17
N LEU A 311 30.53 16.07 -42.38
CA LEU A 311 30.48 14.60 -42.49
C LEU A 311 29.06 14.15 -42.86
N THR A 312 28.92 13.37 -43.92
CA THR A 312 27.62 12.87 -44.40
C THR A 312 27.72 11.45 -44.97
N ALA A 313 26.60 10.73 -44.99
CA ALA A 313 26.46 9.48 -45.74
C ALA A 313 25.75 9.69 -47.09
N SER A 314 25.34 10.93 -47.38
CA SER A 314 24.64 11.27 -48.61
C SER A 314 25.58 11.37 -49.81
N THR A 315 25.01 11.18 -50.99
CA THR A 315 25.76 11.22 -52.25
C THR A 315 26.27 12.63 -52.58
N ASP A 316 27.30 12.69 -53.41
CA ASP A 316 27.85 13.92 -54.00
C ASP A 316 26.78 14.82 -54.65
N LYS A 317 25.69 14.24 -55.16
CA LYS A 317 24.55 14.98 -55.71
C LYS A 317 23.80 15.76 -54.62
N ALA A 318 23.58 15.14 -53.47
CA ALA A 318 22.93 15.78 -52.33
C ALA A 318 23.82 16.85 -51.71
N VAL A 319 25.14 16.63 -51.68
CA VAL A 319 26.12 17.64 -51.27
C VAL A 319 26.05 18.87 -52.16
N LYS A 320 26.02 18.69 -53.49
CA LYS A 320 25.86 19.82 -54.44
C LYS A 320 24.56 20.58 -54.19
N HIS A 321 23.46 19.85 -54.05
CA HIS A 321 22.17 20.47 -53.77
C HIS A 321 22.18 21.27 -52.46
N TRP A 322 22.77 20.74 -51.40
CA TRP A 322 22.95 21.44 -50.13
C TRP A 322 23.74 22.74 -50.31
N ARG A 323 24.85 22.71 -51.06
CA ARG A 323 25.63 23.91 -51.38
C ARG A 323 24.83 24.93 -52.18
N ASP A 324 24.00 24.48 -53.13
CA ASP A 324 23.18 25.37 -53.94
C ASP A 324 22.12 26.11 -53.12
N ILE A 325 21.55 25.48 -52.08
CA ILE A 325 20.51 26.09 -51.23
C ILE A 325 21.09 26.91 -50.06
N THR A 326 22.22 26.49 -49.49
CA THR A 326 22.80 27.14 -48.29
C THR A 326 23.95 28.09 -48.60
N GLY A 327 24.64 27.93 -49.73
CA GLY A 327 25.91 28.63 -49.99
C GLY A 327 27.12 28.02 -49.30
N ALA A 328 27.00 26.82 -48.72
CA ALA A 328 28.06 26.15 -47.95
C ALA A 328 29.41 26.04 -48.71
N GLU A 329 30.42 26.74 -48.21
CA GLU A 329 31.79 26.69 -48.75
C GLU A 329 32.67 25.61 -48.10
N TYR A 330 32.24 25.07 -46.96
CA TYR A 330 33.01 24.08 -46.22
C TYR A 330 33.13 22.73 -46.98
N PRO A 331 34.22 21.97 -46.72
CA PRO A 331 34.43 20.66 -47.33
C PRO A 331 33.49 19.62 -46.71
N PHE A 332 33.05 18.66 -47.53
CA PHE A 332 32.27 17.51 -47.10
C PHE A 332 33.07 16.22 -47.34
N TYR A 333 32.97 15.30 -46.39
CA TYR A 333 33.58 13.98 -46.42
C TYR A 333 32.54 12.91 -46.05
N THR A 334 32.84 11.68 -46.44
CA THR A 334 31.93 10.54 -46.31
C THR A 334 32.25 9.75 -45.05
N THR A 335 31.20 9.43 -44.29
CA THR A 335 31.23 8.57 -43.10
C THR A 335 29.96 7.72 -43.09
N ASP A 336 30.02 6.54 -42.48
CA ASP A 336 28.85 5.66 -42.35
C ASP A 336 27.66 6.36 -41.66
N GLY A 337 26.46 6.18 -42.23
CA GLY A 337 25.26 6.87 -41.77
C GLY A 337 24.78 6.42 -40.38
N THR A 338 25.00 5.16 -40.01
CA THR A 338 24.68 4.63 -38.67
C THR A 338 25.61 5.23 -37.64
N THR A 339 26.89 5.36 -37.99
CA THR A 339 27.90 6.07 -37.18
C THR A 339 27.53 7.52 -36.96
N LEU A 340 27.19 8.27 -38.02
CA LEU A 340 26.81 9.68 -37.90
C LEU A 340 25.56 9.88 -37.03
N LYS A 341 24.54 9.03 -37.19
CA LYS A 341 23.35 9.02 -36.32
C LYS A 341 23.72 8.76 -34.87
N THR A 342 24.69 7.88 -34.61
CA THR A 342 25.17 7.53 -33.27
C THR A 342 25.95 8.68 -32.63
N ILE A 343 26.73 9.42 -33.41
CA ILE A 343 27.48 10.59 -32.93
C ILE A 343 26.51 11.65 -32.41
N ILE A 344 25.47 12.03 -33.16
CA ILE A 344 24.57 13.12 -32.76
C ILE A 344 23.13 12.88 -33.25
N ARG A 345 22.16 13.22 -32.39
CA ARG A 345 20.71 13.10 -32.71
C ARG A 345 20.20 14.40 -33.36
N SER A 346 20.89 14.86 -34.40
CA SER A 346 20.58 16.10 -35.11
C SER A 346 21.01 15.98 -36.57
N ASN A 347 20.30 16.66 -37.48
CA ASN A 347 20.60 16.65 -38.91
C ASN A 347 20.34 18.05 -39.52
N PRO A 348 21.34 18.94 -39.62
CA PRO A 348 22.74 18.75 -39.22
C PRO A 348 22.93 18.91 -37.71
N GLY A 349 24.08 18.53 -37.18
CA GLY A 349 24.47 18.78 -35.78
C GLY A 349 25.95 19.11 -35.72
N LEU A 350 26.38 19.89 -34.73
CA LEU A 350 27.76 20.33 -34.62
C LEU A 350 28.47 19.62 -33.46
N VAL A 351 29.70 19.16 -33.71
CA VAL A 351 30.56 18.55 -32.70
C VAL A 351 31.89 19.30 -32.68
N LEU A 352 32.32 19.74 -31.50
CA LEU A 352 33.62 20.36 -31.30
C LEU A 352 34.59 19.35 -30.69
N LEU A 353 35.71 19.14 -31.38
CA LEU A 353 36.82 18.32 -30.92
C LEU A 353 38.01 19.17 -30.47
N TYR A 354 38.74 18.68 -29.48
CA TYR A 354 40.08 19.15 -29.12
C TYR A 354 40.99 17.93 -28.99
N LYS A 355 41.98 17.80 -29.88
CA LYS A 355 42.90 16.64 -29.95
C LYS A 355 42.17 15.28 -29.96
N GLY A 356 41.10 15.18 -30.75
CA GLY A 356 40.26 13.98 -30.86
C GLY A 356 39.29 13.73 -29.70
N THR A 357 39.27 14.59 -28.67
CA THR A 357 38.30 14.54 -27.57
C THR A 357 37.09 15.41 -27.89
N ILE A 358 35.89 14.89 -27.70
CA ILE A 358 34.64 15.65 -27.85
C ILE A 358 34.51 16.61 -26.68
N ILE A 359 34.60 17.90 -26.95
CA ILE A 359 34.49 18.95 -25.93
C ILE A 359 33.06 19.45 -25.81
N ASN A 360 32.33 19.55 -26.92
CA ASN A 360 30.96 20.05 -26.91
C ASN A 360 30.16 19.58 -28.15
N LYS A 361 28.84 19.63 -28.06
CA LYS A 361 27.88 19.16 -29.07
C LYS A 361 26.64 20.04 -29.10
N TRP A 362 26.13 20.33 -30.29
CA TRP A 362 24.94 21.16 -30.48
C TRP A 362 23.97 20.56 -31.49
N SER A 363 22.68 20.63 -31.17
CA SER A 363 21.59 20.45 -32.13
C SER A 363 21.62 21.60 -33.15
N HIS A 364 21.03 21.42 -34.32
CA HIS A 364 20.85 22.52 -35.28
C HIS A 364 20.08 23.71 -34.68
N ASN A 365 19.25 23.49 -33.66
CA ASN A 365 18.49 24.54 -32.98
C ASN A 365 19.30 25.32 -31.93
N ASP A 366 20.44 24.76 -31.49
CA ASP A 366 21.24 25.28 -30.38
C ASP A 366 22.66 25.66 -30.82
N LEU A 367 22.86 25.95 -32.10
CA LEU A 367 24.17 26.30 -32.63
C LEU A 367 24.71 27.58 -31.95
N PRO A 368 26.03 27.63 -31.68
CA PRO A 368 26.67 28.84 -31.16
C PRO A 368 26.39 30.04 -32.04
N LYS A 369 25.95 31.13 -31.43
CA LYS A 369 25.61 32.34 -32.18
C LYS A 369 26.87 33.14 -32.47
N GLN A 370 26.87 33.90 -33.56
CA GLN A 370 27.98 34.79 -33.92
C GLN A 370 28.44 35.71 -32.75
N ALA A 371 27.52 36.19 -31.91
CA ALA A 371 27.84 37.03 -30.77
C ALA A 371 28.66 36.33 -29.67
N GLU A 372 28.56 35.00 -29.57
CA GLU A 372 29.28 34.18 -28.59
C GLU A 372 30.68 33.80 -29.08
N LEU A 373 30.92 33.88 -30.39
CA LEU A 373 32.19 33.57 -31.06
C LEU A 373 33.08 34.82 -31.21
N ASN A 374 33.27 35.55 -30.11
CA ASN A 374 33.96 36.84 -30.10
C ASN A 374 35.47 36.79 -29.73
N ALA A 375 35.97 35.62 -29.35
CA ALA A 375 37.38 35.40 -28.99
C ALA A 375 37.77 33.93 -29.29
N PRO A 376 39.08 33.59 -29.33
CA PRO A 376 39.54 32.21 -29.54
C PRO A 376 38.92 31.19 -28.58
N LEU A 377 38.59 29.97 -29.05
CA LEU A 377 37.90 28.91 -28.29
C LEU A 377 38.52 28.60 -26.93
N SER A 378 39.85 28.70 -26.79
CA SER A 378 40.54 28.49 -25.50
C SER A 378 40.15 29.49 -24.39
N LEU A 379 39.65 30.67 -24.77
CA LEU A 379 39.31 31.77 -23.87
C LEU A 379 37.81 31.87 -23.56
N ILE A 380 36.96 31.31 -24.44
CA ILE A 380 35.51 31.34 -24.29
C ILE A 380 34.96 30.03 -23.72
N GLU A 381 33.77 30.09 -23.13
CA GLU A 381 33.14 28.95 -22.46
C GLU A 381 32.79 27.80 -23.40
N ILE A 382 32.38 28.12 -24.63
CA ILE A 382 32.04 27.16 -25.71
C ILE A 382 33.17 26.18 -26.00
N GLY A 383 34.43 26.63 -25.91
CA GLY A 383 35.61 25.81 -26.18
C GLY A 383 36.13 24.99 -25.00
N ARG A 384 35.39 24.97 -23.89
CA ARG A 384 35.66 24.14 -22.70
C ARG A 384 34.61 23.06 -22.57
N GLU A 385 34.99 21.97 -21.91
CA GLU A 385 34.04 20.92 -21.56
C GLU A 385 33.04 21.51 -20.55
N PRO A 386 31.73 21.46 -20.81
CA PRO A 386 30.73 21.97 -19.89
C PRO A 386 30.89 21.29 -18.52
N GLU A 387 30.86 22.07 -17.43
CA GLU A 387 30.96 21.53 -16.07
C GLU A 387 29.91 20.45 -15.86
N ASN A 388 30.30 19.30 -15.29
CA ASN A 388 29.55 18.05 -15.28
C ASN A 388 28.06 18.22 -14.87
N GLU A 389 27.21 18.45 -15.87
CA GLU A 389 25.80 18.80 -15.72
C GLU A 389 24.94 17.61 -15.31
N THR A 390 25.50 16.41 -15.18
CA THR A 390 24.74 15.20 -14.85
C THR A 390 23.93 15.42 -13.58
N TRP A 391 24.53 16.03 -12.55
CA TRP A 391 23.82 16.39 -11.32
C TRP A 391 22.75 17.45 -11.55
N THR A 392 23.04 18.50 -12.32
CA THR A 392 22.08 19.56 -12.67
C THR A 392 20.86 18.99 -13.40
N LYS A 393 21.08 18.06 -14.34
CA LYS A 393 20.03 17.35 -15.10
C LYS A 393 19.20 16.43 -14.19
N ILE A 394 19.85 15.71 -13.27
CA ILE A 394 19.15 14.91 -12.25
C ILE A 394 18.29 15.80 -11.36
N VAL A 395 18.83 16.93 -10.89
CA VAL A 395 18.11 17.92 -10.07
C VAL A 395 16.93 18.51 -10.85
N LEU A 396 17.11 18.81 -12.13
CA LEU A 396 16.03 19.29 -13.01
C LEU A 396 14.90 18.26 -13.08
N ILE A 397 15.20 16.97 -13.29
CA ILE A 397 14.18 15.91 -13.29
C ILE A 397 13.51 15.76 -11.91
N LEU A 398 14.30 15.86 -10.83
CA LEU A 398 13.77 15.82 -9.47
C LEU A 398 12.78 16.97 -9.22
N ILE A 399 13.11 18.19 -9.65
CA ILE A 399 12.28 19.38 -9.47
C ILE A 399 11.08 19.38 -10.42
N CYS A 400 11.25 18.99 -11.68
CA CYS A 400 10.19 19.06 -12.68
C CYS A 400 9.19 17.91 -12.59
N TYR A 401 9.59 16.75 -12.07
CA TYR A 401 8.73 15.57 -12.04
C TYR A 401 8.52 14.99 -10.64
N ILE A 402 9.61 14.61 -9.95
CA ILE A 402 9.51 13.87 -8.68
C ILE A 402 8.92 14.75 -7.58
N PHE A 403 9.34 16.01 -7.48
CA PHE A 403 8.86 16.94 -6.45
C PHE A 403 7.36 17.28 -6.61
N PRO A 404 6.85 17.69 -7.79
CA PRO A 404 5.41 17.91 -7.99
C PRO A 404 4.58 16.64 -7.74
N LEU A 405 5.07 15.47 -8.18
CA LEU A 405 4.36 14.21 -7.99
C LEU A 405 4.32 13.80 -6.51
N THR A 406 5.41 13.96 -5.77
CA THR A 406 5.45 13.70 -4.32
C THR A 406 4.59 14.68 -3.54
N LEU A 407 4.62 15.97 -3.90
CA LEU A 407 3.76 16.99 -3.32
C LEU A 407 2.28 16.68 -3.57
N LEU A 408 1.93 16.20 -4.77
CA LEU A 408 0.58 15.72 -5.08
C LEU A 408 0.17 14.52 -4.21
N ILE A 409 1.06 13.54 -4.03
CA ILE A 409 0.80 12.38 -3.16
C ILE A 409 0.56 12.83 -1.71
N VAL A 410 1.41 13.73 -1.19
CA VAL A 410 1.29 14.26 0.17
C VAL A 410 0.00 15.06 0.33
N ALA A 411 -0.29 15.99 -0.59
CA ALA A 411 -1.50 16.80 -0.57
C ALA A 411 -2.77 15.94 -0.67
N ASP A 412 -2.78 14.94 -1.56
CA ASP A 412 -3.88 13.98 -1.66
C ASP A 412 -4.04 13.15 -0.39
N ARG A 413 -2.94 12.75 0.25
CA ARG A 413 -2.99 11.97 1.48
C ARG A 413 -3.52 12.79 2.65
N ILE A 414 -3.07 14.03 2.78
CA ILE A 414 -3.59 14.98 3.76
C ILE A 414 -5.07 15.22 3.49
N TRP A 415 -5.46 15.56 2.26
CA TRP A 415 -6.85 15.86 1.90
C TRP A 415 -7.79 14.65 2.07
N SER A 416 -7.35 13.46 1.70
CA SER A 416 -8.12 12.22 1.89
C SER A 416 -8.28 11.90 3.37
N TRP A 417 -7.28 12.20 4.20
CA TRP A 417 -7.39 12.13 5.65
C TRP A 417 -8.36 13.19 6.19
N THR A 418 -8.29 14.46 5.76
CA THR A 418 -9.24 15.49 6.17
C THR A 418 -10.67 15.16 5.74
N ARG A 419 -10.87 14.63 4.53
CA ARG A 419 -12.17 14.12 4.07
C ARG A 419 -12.64 12.92 4.87
N TRP A 420 -11.73 12.01 5.25
CA TRP A 420 -12.08 10.89 6.12
C TRP A 420 -12.49 11.37 7.51
N VAL A 421 -11.78 12.36 8.08
CA VAL A 421 -12.15 13.00 9.35
C VAL A 421 -13.51 13.69 9.23
N ARG A 422 -13.73 14.51 8.19
CA ARG A 422 -15.04 15.16 7.94
C ARG A 422 -16.16 14.15 7.69
N LYS A 423 -15.93 13.11 6.90
CA LYS A 423 -16.92 12.03 6.70
C LYS A 423 -17.16 11.23 7.96
N ARG A 424 -16.15 11.06 8.82
CA ARG A 424 -16.30 10.45 10.13
C ARG A 424 -17.11 11.35 11.04
N GLU A 425 -16.90 12.65 11.03
CA GLU A 425 -17.72 13.64 11.75
C GLU A 425 -19.16 13.70 11.20
N GLU A 426 -19.35 13.73 9.88
CA GLU A 426 -20.66 13.65 9.23
C GLU A 426 -21.34 12.31 9.49
N TRP A 427 -20.59 11.20 9.48
CA TRP A 427 -21.11 9.89 9.86
C TRP A 427 -21.45 9.85 11.35
N LEU A 428 -20.68 10.50 12.22
CA LEU A 428 -20.99 10.64 13.63
C LEU A 428 -22.25 11.49 13.83
N LYS A 429 -22.40 12.60 13.11
CA LYS A 429 -23.60 13.46 13.09
C LYS A 429 -24.81 12.78 12.46
N GLN A 430 -24.64 12.03 11.38
CA GLN A 430 -25.69 11.21 10.77
C GLN A 430 -26.02 10.01 11.64
N LYS A 431 -25.06 9.43 12.34
CA LYS A 431 -25.28 8.38 13.34
C LYS A 431 -26.01 8.96 14.54
N GLU A 432 -25.69 10.18 14.97
CA GLU A 432 -26.37 10.92 16.02
C GLU A 432 -27.80 11.28 15.59
N GLN A 433 -27.99 11.82 14.38
CA GLN A 433 -29.32 12.05 13.79
C GLN A 433 -30.09 10.77 13.54
N TRP A 434 -29.43 9.69 13.11
CA TRP A 434 -30.03 8.36 12.96
C TRP A 434 -30.35 7.77 14.33
N ILE A 435 -29.56 8.02 15.38
CA ILE A 435 -29.88 7.66 16.77
C ILE A 435 -31.12 8.45 17.21
N ILE A 436 -31.19 9.76 16.94
CA ILE A 436 -32.34 10.63 17.25
C ILE A 436 -33.60 10.22 16.46
N GLN A 437 -33.45 9.89 15.18
CA GLN A 437 -34.55 9.49 14.29
C GLN A 437 -34.96 8.03 14.53
N LYS A 438 -34.02 7.17 14.95
CA LYS A 438 -34.27 5.84 15.49
C LYS A 438 -34.88 5.92 16.87
N GLU A 439 -34.61 6.94 17.70
CA GLU A 439 -35.35 7.24 18.93
C GLU A 439 -36.77 7.70 18.62
N GLN A 440 -36.98 8.53 17.59
CA GLN A 440 -38.31 8.96 17.15
C GLN A 440 -39.13 7.85 16.45
N SER A 441 -38.48 7.01 15.63
CA SER A 441 -39.09 5.82 15.01
C SER A 441 -39.29 4.70 16.03
N ASN A 442 -38.34 4.54 16.97
CA ASN A 442 -38.53 3.75 18.17
C ASN A 442 -39.67 4.30 19.00
N ARG A 443 -39.97 5.61 19.09
CA ARG A 443 -41.17 6.08 19.81
C ARG A 443 -42.46 5.55 19.18
N LEU A 444 -42.56 5.47 17.86
CA LEU A 444 -43.75 4.93 17.17
C LEU A 444 -43.83 3.39 17.25
N TYR A 445 -42.69 2.70 17.11
CA TYR A 445 -42.57 1.26 17.31
C TYR A 445 -42.69 0.88 18.81
N GLN A 446 -42.29 1.74 19.73
CA GLN A 446 -42.46 1.63 21.19
C GLN A 446 -43.89 1.98 21.60
N LEU A 447 -44.63 2.81 20.87
CA LEU A 447 -46.08 2.95 21.10
C LEU A 447 -46.83 1.65 20.75
N LEU A 448 -46.38 0.94 19.71
CA LEU A 448 -46.92 -0.38 19.32
C LEU A 448 -46.37 -1.53 20.19
N LYS A 449 -45.12 -1.45 20.67
CA LYS A 449 -44.47 -2.43 21.57
C LYS A 449 -44.73 -2.16 23.06
N ARG A 450 -45.18 -0.96 23.47
CA ARG A 450 -45.52 -0.60 24.87
C ARG A 450 -46.65 -1.44 25.44
N LYS A 451 -47.41 -2.12 24.59
CA LYS A 451 -48.35 -3.16 25.04
C LYS A 451 -47.66 -4.44 25.54
N ARG A 452 -46.32 -4.59 25.42
CA ARG A 452 -45.62 -5.84 25.70
C ARG A 452 -44.12 -5.67 26.03
N GLN A 453 -43.80 -5.17 27.23
CA GLN A 453 -42.47 -5.38 27.83
C GLN A 453 -42.67 -5.76 29.30
N MET A 454 -42.20 -6.94 29.70
CA MET A 454 -42.34 -7.49 31.06
C MET A 454 -41.02 -7.34 31.81
N ARG A 455 -41.08 -7.02 33.11
CA ARG A 455 -39.96 -7.00 34.07
C ARG A 455 -39.16 -8.30 34.01
N LYS A 456 -37.83 -8.21 34.17
CA LYS A 456 -36.96 -9.40 34.19
C LYS A 456 -37.12 -10.11 35.53
N LYS A 457 -37.39 -11.41 35.46
CA LYS A 457 -37.46 -12.30 36.62
C LYS A 457 -36.06 -12.78 36.97
N ILE A 458 -35.63 -12.67 38.22
CA ILE A 458 -34.25 -13.01 38.62
C ILE A 458 -34.22 -13.83 39.92
N VAL A 459 -33.48 -14.94 39.93
CA VAL A 459 -33.18 -15.68 41.16
C VAL A 459 -31.68 -15.67 41.37
N ALA A 460 -31.23 -14.97 42.42
CA ALA A 460 -29.83 -14.80 42.78
C ALA A 460 -29.52 -15.59 44.05
N GLY A 461 -28.57 -16.53 44.02
CA GLY A 461 -28.10 -17.26 45.20
C GLY A 461 -26.92 -16.53 45.85
N ASN A 462 -27.03 -16.14 47.12
CA ASN A 462 -25.96 -15.56 47.91
C ASN A 462 -25.43 -16.63 48.88
N TRP A 463 -24.25 -17.20 48.57
CA TRP A 463 -23.68 -18.30 49.35
C TRP A 463 -23.14 -17.86 50.70
N LYS A 464 -22.82 -16.58 50.85
CA LYS A 464 -22.18 -16.01 52.03
C LYS A 464 -20.87 -16.75 52.31
N MET A 465 -20.41 -16.71 53.56
CA MET A 465 -19.19 -17.40 54.00
C MET A 465 -19.41 -18.91 54.20
N ASN A 466 -19.73 -19.64 53.13
CA ASN A 466 -19.92 -21.09 53.10
C ASN A 466 -19.15 -21.76 51.95
N GLU A 467 -19.00 -23.09 52.06
CA GLU A 467 -18.27 -23.98 51.16
C GLU A 467 -16.74 -23.71 51.11
N THR A 468 -15.97 -24.80 51.04
CA THR A 468 -14.57 -24.73 50.59
C THR A 468 -14.50 -24.56 49.08
N LEU A 469 -13.32 -24.24 48.54
CA LEU A 469 -13.14 -24.08 47.10
C LEU A 469 -13.64 -25.29 46.29
N GLN A 470 -13.33 -26.50 46.73
CA GLN A 470 -13.72 -27.72 46.03
C GLN A 470 -15.23 -27.95 46.11
N GLU A 471 -15.83 -27.74 47.28
CA GLU A 471 -17.28 -27.87 47.48
C GLU A 471 -18.04 -26.82 46.66
N GLY A 472 -17.58 -25.57 46.66
CA GLY A 472 -18.17 -24.47 45.88
C GLY A 472 -18.11 -24.72 44.37
N VAL A 473 -16.98 -25.22 43.84
CA VAL A 473 -16.89 -25.59 42.42
C VAL A 473 -17.80 -26.77 42.09
N ALA A 474 -17.89 -27.77 42.97
CA ALA A 474 -18.78 -28.91 42.78
C ALA A 474 -20.26 -28.48 42.77
N LEU A 475 -20.67 -27.64 43.71
CA LEU A 475 -22.02 -27.09 43.80
C LEU A 475 -22.36 -26.23 42.58
N ALA A 476 -21.45 -25.35 42.13
CA ALA A 476 -21.68 -24.53 40.93
C ALA A 476 -21.87 -25.39 39.68
N LYS A 477 -21.06 -26.45 39.54
CA LYS A 477 -21.19 -27.41 38.44
C LYS A 477 -22.51 -28.17 38.52
N GLU A 478 -22.91 -28.62 39.70
CA GLU A 478 -24.19 -29.30 39.92
C GLU A 478 -25.38 -28.40 39.54
N ILE A 479 -25.37 -27.14 40.00
CA ILE A 479 -26.41 -26.15 39.63
C ILE A 479 -26.43 -25.95 38.11
N ASN A 480 -25.28 -25.70 37.49
CA ASN A 480 -25.17 -25.51 36.04
C ASN A 480 -25.73 -26.72 35.27
N ASP A 481 -25.30 -27.93 35.62
CA ASP A 481 -25.74 -29.16 34.96
C ASP A 481 -27.25 -29.41 35.18
N SER A 482 -27.79 -29.09 36.36
CA SER A 482 -29.22 -29.21 36.66
C SER A 482 -30.12 -28.28 35.82
N LEU A 483 -29.57 -27.16 35.35
CA LEU A 483 -30.28 -26.14 34.56
C LEU A 483 -30.05 -26.29 33.05
N LYS A 484 -29.06 -27.08 32.61
CA LYS A 484 -28.83 -27.39 31.17
C LYS A 484 -29.97 -28.20 30.55
N ALA A 485 -30.60 -29.08 31.33
CA ALA A 485 -31.66 -29.95 30.84
C ALA A 485 -32.92 -29.17 30.44
N GLU A 486 -33.18 -28.04 31.10
CA GLU A 486 -34.37 -27.22 30.86
C GLU A 486 -34.07 -25.76 31.18
N LYS A 487 -34.16 -24.90 30.15
CA LYS A 487 -33.84 -23.48 30.29
C LYS A 487 -34.77 -22.81 31.33
N PRO A 488 -34.23 -22.10 32.33
CA PRO A 488 -35.04 -21.43 33.33
C PRO A 488 -35.87 -20.28 32.73
N ASN A 489 -37.05 -20.03 33.30
CA ASN A 489 -37.95 -18.92 32.93
C ASN A 489 -37.58 -17.59 33.61
N CYS A 490 -36.39 -17.53 34.20
CA CYS A 490 -35.82 -16.38 34.88
C CYS A 490 -34.30 -16.35 34.67
N ASP A 491 -33.70 -15.19 34.88
CA ASP A 491 -32.25 -15.05 34.94
C ASP A 491 -31.75 -15.67 36.27
N VAL A 492 -30.69 -16.47 36.20
CA VAL A 492 -30.10 -17.12 37.38
C VAL A 492 -28.72 -16.52 37.63
N VAL A 493 -28.49 -16.09 38.88
CA VAL A 493 -27.21 -15.55 39.34
C VAL A 493 -26.72 -16.38 40.53
N ILE A 494 -25.45 -16.79 40.54
CA ILE A 494 -24.81 -17.29 41.77
C ILE A 494 -23.72 -16.32 42.23
N CYS A 495 -23.85 -15.84 43.45
CA CYS A 495 -22.92 -14.95 44.12
C CYS A 495 -22.11 -15.76 45.14
N THR A 496 -20.79 -15.77 44.94
CA THR A 496 -19.88 -16.67 45.68
C THR A 496 -18.79 -15.90 46.43
N PRO A 497 -18.18 -16.48 47.48
CA PRO A 497 -16.97 -15.97 48.10
C PRO A 497 -15.85 -15.70 47.08
N PHE A 498 -15.00 -14.70 47.36
CA PHE A 498 -13.91 -14.33 46.44
C PHE A 498 -13.00 -15.48 46.05
N ILE A 499 -12.78 -16.44 46.96
CA ILE A 499 -11.94 -17.61 46.73
C ILE A 499 -12.50 -18.53 45.63
N HIS A 500 -13.80 -18.49 45.34
CA HIS A 500 -14.47 -19.37 44.36
C HIS A 500 -14.56 -18.75 42.97
N LEU A 501 -14.57 -17.42 42.85
CA LEU A 501 -14.97 -16.71 41.64
C LEU A 501 -14.28 -17.19 40.36
N ALA A 502 -12.95 -17.28 40.34
CA ALA A 502 -12.21 -17.67 39.14
C ALA A 502 -12.47 -19.13 38.74
N SER A 503 -12.50 -20.06 39.71
CA SER A 503 -12.72 -21.48 39.44
C SER A 503 -14.17 -21.80 39.10
N VAL A 504 -15.13 -21.09 39.70
CA VAL A 504 -16.55 -21.23 39.38
C VAL A 504 -16.84 -20.71 37.96
N ALA A 505 -16.20 -19.63 37.53
CA ALA A 505 -16.37 -19.10 36.18
C ALA A 505 -16.04 -20.12 35.07
N GLU A 506 -15.09 -21.03 35.32
CA GLU A 506 -14.69 -22.07 34.36
C GLU A 506 -15.72 -23.20 34.20
N VAL A 507 -16.57 -23.43 35.21
CA VAL A 507 -17.55 -24.53 35.20
C VAL A 507 -18.97 -24.09 34.86
N LEU A 508 -19.23 -22.78 34.82
CA LEU A 508 -20.53 -22.21 34.46
C LEU A 508 -20.65 -21.99 32.95
N ASP A 509 -21.85 -22.25 32.43
CA ASP A 509 -22.26 -21.74 31.12
C ASP A 509 -22.97 -20.40 31.32
N ALA A 510 -22.34 -19.32 30.86
CA ALA A 510 -22.85 -17.95 31.04
C ALA A 510 -24.19 -17.69 30.33
N GLU A 511 -24.61 -18.55 29.39
CA GLU A 511 -25.94 -18.47 28.77
C GLU A 511 -27.06 -19.01 29.67
N GLY A 512 -26.71 -19.81 30.69
CA GLY A 512 -27.65 -20.41 31.64
C GLY A 512 -27.57 -19.82 33.05
N VAL A 513 -26.36 -19.71 33.61
CA VAL A 513 -26.12 -19.23 34.98
C VAL A 513 -25.02 -18.17 34.95
N THR A 514 -25.31 -17.01 35.52
CA THR A 514 -24.35 -15.90 35.59
C THR A 514 -23.66 -15.84 36.96
N LEU A 515 -22.39 -15.43 36.96
CA LEU A 515 -21.58 -15.34 38.17
C LEU A 515 -21.61 -13.92 38.76
N GLY A 516 -21.69 -13.84 40.08
CA GLY A 516 -21.51 -12.61 40.84
C GLY A 516 -20.57 -12.77 42.04
N ALA A 517 -20.09 -11.63 42.54
CA ALA A 517 -19.36 -11.54 43.82
C ALA A 517 -20.27 -11.04 44.94
N GLU A 518 -19.89 -11.33 46.19
CA GLU A 518 -20.65 -10.93 47.38
C GLU A 518 -20.30 -9.53 47.89
N ASN A 519 -19.21 -8.93 47.40
CA ASN A 519 -18.76 -7.59 47.74
C ASN A 519 -17.71 -7.08 46.73
N CYS A 520 -17.34 -5.81 46.79
CA CYS A 520 -16.07 -5.28 46.28
C CYS A 520 -15.61 -4.07 47.11
N ALA A 521 -14.34 -3.68 46.95
CA ALA A 521 -13.77 -2.54 47.67
C ALA A 521 -14.28 -1.20 47.14
N ASP A 522 -14.31 -0.19 48.01
CA ASP A 522 -14.55 1.23 47.73
C ASP A 522 -13.31 1.93 47.13
N LYS A 523 -12.26 1.17 46.81
CA LYS A 523 -10.99 1.65 46.29
C LYS A 523 -10.61 0.87 45.03
N ALA A 524 -10.20 1.59 43.99
CA ALA A 524 -9.85 0.96 42.71
C ALA A 524 -8.63 0.04 42.79
N LYS A 525 -7.62 0.43 43.60
CA LYS A 525 -6.39 -0.31 43.92
C LYS A 525 -5.63 0.41 45.05
N GLY A 526 -4.70 -0.26 45.72
CA GLY A 526 -3.80 0.39 46.69
C GLY A 526 -3.44 -0.51 47.86
N ALA A 527 -2.92 0.11 48.93
CA ALA A 527 -2.54 -0.56 50.18
C ALA A 527 -3.76 -0.87 51.05
N TYR A 528 -4.64 -1.74 50.55
CA TYR A 528 -5.87 -2.19 51.21
C TYR A 528 -5.79 -3.72 51.37
N THR A 529 -4.88 -4.18 52.22
CA THR A 529 -4.58 -5.61 52.39
C THR A 529 -5.83 -6.38 52.81
N GLY A 530 -6.19 -7.40 52.03
CA GLY A 530 -7.38 -8.23 52.23
C GLY A 530 -8.60 -7.84 51.41
N GLU A 531 -8.62 -6.62 50.84
CA GLU A 531 -9.73 -6.15 50.01
C GLU A 531 -9.60 -6.57 48.54
N VAL A 532 -10.75 -6.72 47.87
CA VAL A 532 -10.85 -7.11 46.45
C VAL A 532 -11.54 -6.00 45.66
N SER A 533 -10.81 -5.37 44.73
CA SER A 533 -11.37 -4.26 43.95
C SER A 533 -12.39 -4.71 42.91
N ALA A 534 -13.27 -3.79 42.47
CA ALA A 534 -14.24 -4.06 41.41
C ALA A 534 -13.58 -4.58 40.11
N ALA A 535 -12.39 -4.08 39.78
CA ALA A 535 -11.62 -4.56 38.62
C ALA A 535 -11.14 -6.00 38.81
N MET A 536 -10.72 -6.38 40.03
CA MET A 536 -10.34 -7.76 40.34
C MET A 536 -11.54 -8.70 40.22
N VAL A 537 -12.70 -8.31 40.77
CA VAL A 537 -13.96 -9.07 40.59
C VAL A 537 -14.30 -9.24 39.12
N LYS A 538 -14.27 -8.16 38.33
CA LYS A 538 -14.58 -8.25 36.90
C LYS A 538 -13.66 -9.20 36.15
N SER A 539 -12.39 -9.23 36.52
CA SER A 539 -11.36 -10.06 35.86
C SER A 539 -11.59 -11.57 35.99
N THR A 540 -12.37 -12.01 36.98
CA THR A 540 -12.69 -13.44 37.14
C THR A 540 -13.78 -13.92 36.18
N GLY A 541 -14.45 -13.01 35.45
CA GLY A 541 -15.62 -13.31 34.65
C GLY A 541 -16.96 -13.02 35.33
N ALA A 542 -16.94 -12.52 36.57
CA ALA A 542 -18.16 -12.08 37.24
C ALA A 542 -18.87 -10.94 36.48
N GLN A 543 -20.20 -11.01 36.43
CA GLN A 543 -21.05 -10.01 35.80
C GLN A 543 -21.82 -9.18 36.83
N TYR A 544 -22.05 -9.74 38.03
CA TYR A 544 -22.79 -9.10 39.11
C TYR A 544 -21.92 -8.89 40.35
N VAL A 545 -22.31 -7.96 41.22
CA VAL A 545 -21.78 -7.83 42.57
C VAL A 545 -22.89 -7.41 43.53
N ILE A 546 -22.97 -8.07 44.69
CA ILE A 546 -23.85 -7.66 45.79
C ILE A 546 -23.17 -6.53 46.55
N LEU A 547 -23.90 -5.45 46.84
CA LEU A 547 -23.43 -4.32 47.63
C LEU A 547 -24.52 -3.88 48.61
N GLY A 548 -24.13 -3.44 49.81
CA GLY A 548 -25.08 -2.99 50.83
C GLY A 548 -25.80 -4.12 51.58
N HIS A 549 -25.36 -5.36 51.44
CA HIS A 549 -25.94 -6.49 52.18
C HIS A 549 -25.97 -6.20 53.68
N SER A 550 -27.06 -6.53 54.35
CA SER A 550 -27.29 -6.26 55.78
C SER A 550 -26.11 -6.65 56.69
N GLU A 551 -25.52 -7.83 56.52
CA GLU A 551 -24.35 -8.30 57.29
C GLU A 551 -23.12 -7.38 57.11
N ARG A 552 -22.95 -6.77 55.94
CA ARG A 552 -21.84 -5.84 55.69
C ARG A 552 -22.08 -4.48 56.35
N ARG A 553 -23.32 -4.00 56.31
CA ARG A 553 -23.74 -2.78 56.99
C ARG A 553 -23.62 -2.93 58.52
N GLN A 554 -24.06 -4.06 59.07
CA GLN A 554 -24.07 -4.30 60.51
C GLN A 554 -22.71 -4.71 61.09
N TYR A 555 -22.01 -5.67 60.48
CA TYR A 555 -20.78 -6.23 61.07
C TYR A 555 -19.52 -5.51 60.64
N TYR A 556 -19.54 -4.88 59.46
CA TYR A 556 -18.37 -4.25 58.86
C TYR A 556 -18.53 -2.73 58.68
N GLY A 557 -19.65 -2.15 59.14
CA GLY A 557 -19.85 -0.71 59.22
C GLY A 557 -19.93 0.01 57.86
N GLU A 558 -20.43 -0.64 56.82
CA GLU A 558 -20.58 0.00 55.51
C GLU A 558 -21.65 1.10 55.55
N THR A 559 -21.22 2.36 55.42
CA THR A 559 -22.10 3.53 55.37
C THR A 559 -22.58 3.83 53.95
N ALA A 560 -23.58 4.71 53.82
CA ALA A 560 -24.09 5.15 52.52
C ALA A 560 -22.99 5.75 51.62
N GLU A 561 -22.04 6.48 52.20
CA GLU A 561 -20.90 7.06 51.46
C GLU A 561 -19.97 5.99 50.91
N ILE A 562 -19.64 4.97 51.72
CA ILE A 562 -18.82 3.83 51.28
C ILE A 562 -19.55 3.08 50.16
N LEU A 563 -20.85 2.82 50.33
CA LEU A 563 -21.66 2.11 49.34
C LEU A 563 -21.77 2.89 48.03
N LYS A 564 -21.91 4.21 48.09
CA LYS A 564 -21.86 5.08 46.93
C LYS A 564 -20.56 4.92 46.15
N GLU A 565 -19.40 4.94 46.82
CA GLU A 565 -18.10 4.73 46.18
C GLU A 565 -18.00 3.34 45.52
N LYS A 566 -18.44 2.28 46.23
CA LYS A 566 -18.44 0.91 45.71
C LYS A 566 -19.31 0.75 44.46
N VAL A 567 -20.51 1.31 44.47
CA VAL A 567 -21.46 1.25 43.34
C VAL A 567 -20.87 1.92 42.11
N GLN A 568 -20.28 3.10 42.26
CA GLN A 568 -19.64 3.81 41.16
C GLN A 568 -18.48 3.00 40.57
N LEU A 569 -17.63 2.41 41.42
CA LEU A 569 -16.52 1.59 40.97
C LEU A 569 -16.99 0.29 40.29
N ALA A 570 -18.04 -0.36 40.81
CA ALA A 570 -18.62 -1.54 40.20
C ALA A 570 -19.14 -1.24 38.77
N LEU A 571 -19.95 -0.19 38.63
CA LEU A 571 -20.50 0.24 37.34
C LEU A 571 -19.40 0.65 36.36
N ALA A 572 -18.40 1.41 36.82
CA ALA A 572 -17.27 1.84 36.00
C ALA A 572 -16.44 0.66 35.45
N ASN A 573 -16.45 -0.48 36.14
CA ASN A 573 -15.79 -1.72 35.70
C ASN A 573 -16.74 -2.67 34.95
N GLY A 574 -17.96 -2.23 34.63
CA GLY A 574 -18.93 -3.02 33.86
C GLY A 574 -19.51 -4.20 34.64
N LEU A 575 -19.60 -4.10 35.96
CA LEU A 575 -20.41 -4.99 36.79
C LEU A 575 -21.82 -4.41 36.93
N LYS A 576 -22.82 -5.29 36.99
CA LYS A 576 -24.16 -4.94 37.43
C LYS A 576 -24.25 -5.08 38.94
N VAL A 577 -25.00 -4.21 39.60
CA VAL A 577 -25.07 -4.17 41.07
C VAL A 577 -26.40 -4.75 41.52
N ILE A 578 -26.35 -5.73 42.44
CA ILE A 578 -27.48 -6.13 43.26
C ILE A 578 -27.35 -5.34 44.57
N PHE A 579 -28.11 -4.26 44.71
CA PHE A 579 -28.03 -3.36 45.85
C PHE A 579 -29.05 -3.76 46.90
N CYS A 580 -28.57 -4.08 48.10
CA CYS A 580 -29.42 -4.48 49.20
C CYS A 580 -29.83 -3.28 50.07
N CYS A 581 -31.09 -3.26 50.50
CA CYS A 581 -31.63 -2.29 51.44
C CYS A 581 -32.66 -2.96 52.36
N GLY A 582 -32.92 -2.39 53.52
CA GLY A 582 -33.93 -2.91 54.44
C GLY A 582 -33.64 -2.61 55.90
N GLU A 583 -34.69 -2.71 56.69
CA GLU A 583 -34.79 -2.21 58.07
C GLU A 583 -34.60 -3.31 59.12
N THR A 584 -34.19 -2.87 60.32
CA THR A 584 -34.12 -3.67 61.55
C THR A 584 -35.51 -3.94 62.15
N LEU A 585 -35.58 -4.85 63.14
CA LEU A 585 -36.85 -5.15 63.81
C LEU A 585 -37.40 -3.91 64.53
N GLU A 586 -36.51 -3.18 65.19
CA GLU A 586 -36.82 -1.97 65.94
C GLU A 586 -37.39 -0.88 65.04
N GLU A 587 -36.85 -0.73 63.83
CA GLU A 587 -37.36 0.22 62.83
C GLU A 587 -38.71 -0.21 62.25
N ARG A 588 -38.94 -1.51 62.06
CA ARG A 588 -40.23 -2.04 61.61
C ARG A 588 -41.31 -1.88 62.68
N GLU A 589 -41.00 -2.18 63.93
CA GLU A 589 -41.94 -2.01 65.06
C GLU A 589 -42.24 -0.53 65.33
N ALA A 590 -41.33 0.37 64.95
CA ALA A 590 -41.53 1.82 64.97
C ALA A 590 -42.21 2.39 63.71
N GLU A 591 -42.65 1.55 62.77
CA GLU A 591 -43.27 1.92 61.49
C GLU A 591 -42.40 2.81 60.57
N LYS A 592 -41.07 2.71 60.70
CA LYS A 592 -40.08 3.52 59.95
C LYS A 592 -39.53 2.84 58.70
N GLN A 593 -39.99 1.64 58.35
CA GLN A 593 -39.44 0.86 57.23
C GLN A 593 -39.31 1.65 55.92
N ASN A 594 -40.31 2.47 55.59
CA ASN A 594 -40.33 3.27 54.37
C ASN A 594 -39.29 4.40 54.41
N GLU A 595 -39.18 5.08 55.55
CA GLU A 595 -38.21 6.16 55.75
C GLU A 595 -36.78 5.64 55.67
N VAL A 596 -36.51 4.51 56.33
CA VAL A 596 -35.19 3.85 56.36
C VAL A 596 -34.78 3.42 54.96
N VAL A 597 -35.62 2.66 54.27
CA VAL A 597 -35.32 2.17 52.92
C VAL A 597 -35.13 3.33 51.93
N LYS A 598 -35.96 4.38 52.02
CA LYS A 598 -35.80 5.57 51.16
C LYS A 598 -34.47 6.26 51.43
N ALA A 599 -34.10 6.46 52.69
CA ALA A 599 -32.84 7.10 53.07
C ALA A 599 -31.61 6.30 52.59
N GLU A 600 -31.64 4.97 52.69
CA GLU A 600 -30.57 4.10 52.22
C GLU A 600 -30.34 4.22 50.70
N LEU A 601 -31.43 4.20 49.92
CA LEU A 601 -31.38 4.33 48.47
C LEU A 601 -30.97 5.75 48.03
N GLU A 602 -31.47 6.78 48.72
CA GLU A 602 -31.10 8.18 48.48
C GLU A 602 -29.62 8.45 48.73
N GLY A 603 -29.10 7.99 49.87
CA GLY A 603 -27.70 8.18 50.25
C GLY A 603 -26.73 7.41 49.36
N SER A 604 -27.13 6.22 48.89
CA SER A 604 -26.20 5.28 48.26
C SER A 604 -26.28 5.25 46.73
N ILE A 605 -27.46 5.33 46.11
CA ILE A 605 -27.61 5.03 44.67
C ILE A 605 -28.52 5.97 43.87
N PHE A 606 -29.36 6.81 44.47
CA PHE A 606 -30.20 7.76 43.70
C PHE A 606 -29.43 8.96 43.13
N HIS A 607 -28.12 9.01 43.32
CA HIS A 607 -27.23 9.95 42.65
C HIS A 607 -26.86 9.50 41.22
N LEU A 608 -27.14 8.23 40.87
CA LEU A 608 -26.82 7.67 39.56
C LEU A 608 -27.66 8.32 38.45
N THR A 609 -27.07 8.40 37.25
CA THR A 609 -27.80 8.79 36.04
C THR A 609 -28.79 7.70 35.61
N ALA A 610 -29.77 8.07 34.77
CA ALA A 610 -30.74 7.10 34.24
C ALA A 610 -30.09 5.97 33.41
N GLU A 611 -28.91 6.19 32.82
CA GLU A 611 -28.18 5.16 32.08
C GLU A 611 -27.47 4.18 33.02
N GLU A 612 -26.83 4.72 34.07
CA GLU A 612 -26.20 3.91 35.12
C GLU A 612 -27.23 3.07 35.88
N TRP A 613 -28.41 3.66 36.15
CA TRP A 613 -29.53 3.00 36.85
C TRP A 613 -29.99 1.69 36.20
N LYS A 614 -29.88 1.56 34.86
CA LYS A 614 -30.26 0.34 34.12
C LYS A 614 -29.45 -0.90 34.52
N ASN A 615 -28.33 -0.71 35.23
CA ASN A 615 -27.46 -1.77 35.71
C ASN A 615 -27.64 -2.07 37.20
N ILE A 616 -28.68 -1.49 37.83
CA ILE A 616 -29.04 -1.70 39.23
C ILE A 616 -30.21 -2.69 39.32
N ILE A 617 -30.04 -3.68 40.18
CA ILE A 617 -31.09 -4.57 40.69
C ILE A 617 -31.22 -4.25 42.17
N LEU A 618 -32.45 -4.12 42.68
CA LEU A 618 -32.68 -3.89 44.11
C LEU A 618 -33.00 -5.21 44.80
N ALA A 619 -32.48 -5.41 46.00
CA ALA A 619 -32.85 -6.53 46.86
C ALA A 619 -33.32 -5.99 48.21
N TYR A 620 -34.61 -6.17 48.50
CA TYR A 620 -35.18 -5.76 49.79
C TYR A 620 -35.01 -6.87 50.82
N GLU A 621 -34.28 -6.55 51.89
CA GLU A 621 -33.83 -7.43 52.95
C GLU A 621 -34.44 -7.01 54.29
N PRO A 622 -35.64 -7.49 54.66
CA PRO A 622 -36.16 -7.27 56.01
C PRO A 622 -35.23 -7.96 57.00
N ILE A 623 -34.35 -7.19 57.66
CA ILE A 623 -33.20 -7.74 58.43
C ILE A 623 -33.70 -8.66 59.53
N TRP A 624 -34.83 -8.30 60.14
CA TRP A 624 -35.50 -9.07 61.19
C TRP A 624 -36.00 -10.45 60.74
N ALA A 625 -36.09 -10.72 59.43
CA ALA A 625 -36.52 -11.99 58.86
C ALA A 625 -35.37 -12.84 58.28
N ILE A 626 -34.11 -12.42 58.45
CA ILE A 626 -32.92 -13.14 57.95
C ILE A 626 -32.38 -14.06 59.05
N GLY A 627 -32.50 -15.38 58.87
CA GLY A 627 -31.90 -16.36 59.79
C GLY A 627 -32.50 -16.43 61.21
N THR A 628 -33.57 -15.67 61.48
CA THR A 628 -34.21 -15.56 62.81
C THR A 628 -35.38 -16.54 63.01
N GLY A 629 -35.79 -17.27 61.97
CA GLY A 629 -36.98 -18.14 61.98
C GLY A 629 -38.32 -17.40 61.93
N LYS A 630 -38.32 -16.06 62.04
CA LYS A 630 -39.46 -15.20 61.71
C LYS A 630 -39.42 -14.89 60.21
N THR A 631 -40.54 -15.07 59.52
CA THR A 631 -40.64 -14.84 58.07
C THR A 631 -41.61 -13.72 57.80
N ALA A 632 -41.22 -12.72 57.00
CA ALA A 632 -42.17 -11.73 56.52
C ALA A 632 -43.23 -12.42 55.66
N THR A 633 -44.49 -11.99 55.78
CA THR A 633 -45.56 -12.52 54.93
C THR A 633 -45.37 -12.04 53.50
N SER A 634 -45.96 -12.76 52.54
CA SER A 634 -45.90 -12.37 51.13
C SER A 634 -46.54 -10.98 50.88
N ASP A 635 -47.52 -10.59 51.70
CA ASP A 635 -48.12 -9.25 51.67
C ASP A 635 -47.18 -8.16 52.19
N GLN A 636 -46.43 -8.42 53.28
CA GLN A 636 -45.42 -7.48 53.78
C GLN A 636 -44.28 -7.27 52.78
N ALA A 637 -43.87 -8.34 52.10
CA ALA A 637 -42.90 -8.23 51.00
C ALA A 637 -43.46 -7.39 49.84
N GLN A 638 -44.69 -7.69 49.41
CA GLN A 638 -45.36 -6.93 48.35
C GLN A 638 -45.53 -5.44 48.68
N GLU A 639 -45.91 -5.11 49.92
CA GLU A 639 -46.04 -3.73 50.41
C GLU A 639 -44.73 -2.95 50.19
N MET A 640 -43.62 -3.51 50.65
CA MET A 640 -42.31 -2.86 50.60
C MET A 640 -41.75 -2.76 49.19
N LEU A 641 -41.87 -3.81 48.38
CA LEU A 641 -41.40 -3.76 47.00
C LEU A 641 -42.23 -2.80 46.14
N ALA A 642 -43.55 -2.70 46.37
CA ALA A 642 -44.38 -1.69 45.74
C ALA A 642 -43.97 -0.27 46.15
N TYR A 643 -43.65 -0.06 47.43
CA TYR A 643 -43.14 1.22 47.91
C TYR A 643 -41.79 1.59 47.26
N ILE A 644 -40.83 0.66 47.24
CA ILE A 644 -39.53 0.84 46.57
C ILE A 644 -39.73 1.20 45.09
N ARG A 645 -40.61 0.48 44.39
CA ARG A 645 -40.92 0.79 42.99
C ARG A 645 -41.51 2.19 42.82
N SER A 646 -42.36 2.63 43.75
CA SER A 646 -42.95 3.97 43.71
C SER A 646 -41.92 5.09 43.82
N ILE A 647 -40.92 4.94 44.71
CA ILE A 647 -39.85 5.94 44.88
C ILE A 647 -38.85 5.91 43.72
N VAL A 648 -38.60 4.73 43.12
CA VAL A 648 -37.86 4.65 41.85
C VAL A 648 -38.61 5.36 40.73
N ALA A 649 -39.95 5.22 40.67
CA ALA A 649 -40.78 5.90 39.68
C ALA A 649 -40.80 7.42 39.87
N GLU A 650 -40.80 7.88 41.12
CA GLU A 650 -40.67 9.30 41.47
C GLU A 650 -39.32 9.86 40.99
N LYS A 651 -38.23 9.13 41.23
CA LYS A 651 -36.87 9.60 40.93
C LYS A 651 -36.49 9.51 39.45
N TYR A 652 -36.77 8.37 38.83
CA TYR A 652 -36.29 8.00 37.48
C TYR A 652 -37.41 7.90 36.44
N GLY A 653 -38.65 8.10 36.85
CA GLY A 653 -39.83 7.96 36.00
C GLY A 653 -40.40 6.55 35.98
N LYS A 654 -41.69 6.44 35.64
CA LYS A 654 -42.44 5.17 35.61
C LYS A 654 -41.77 4.10 34.74
N GLU A 655 -41.16 4.50 33.62
CA GLU A 655 -40.52 3.55 32.70
C GLU A 655 -39.29 2.89 33.34
N ALA A 656 -38.46 3.65 34.07
CA ALA A 656 -37.32 3.08 34.78
C ALA A 656 -37.77 2.16 35.92
N ALA A 657 -38.84 2.52 36.64
CA ALA A 657 -39.40 1.70 37.71
C ALA A 657 -39.98 0.38 37.21
N GLU A 658 -40.56 0.37 36.01
CA GLU A 658 -41.09 -0.84 35.33
C GLU A 658 -40.00 -1.68 34.66
N ASP A 659 -38.78 -1.16 34.49
CA ASP A 659 -37.63 -1.94 33.98
C ASP A 659 -36.73 -2.45 35.11
N THR A 660 -36.78 -1.81 36.28
CA THR A 660 -35.99 -2.18 37.47
C THR A 660 -36.55 -3.46 38.11
N SER A 661 -35.74 -4.53 38.13
CA SER A 661 -36.06 -5.73 38.90
C SER A 661 -35.84 -5.50 40.39
N ILE A 662 -36.85 -5.83 41.20
CA ILE A 662 -36.78 -5.76 42.66
C ILE A 662 -36.96 -7.16 43.24
N LEU A 663 -35.96 -7.64 43.97
CA LEU A 663 -35.87 -8.98 44.53
C LEU A 663 -36.23 -8.95 46.01
N TYR A 664 -36.84 -10.03 46.48
CA TYR A 664 -37.05 -10.27 47.90
C TYR A 664 -35.86 -11.04 48.49
N GLY A 665 -35.19 -10.46 49.48
CA GLY A 665 -34.00 -11.00 50.16
C GLY A 665 -34.26 -11.55 51.58
N GLY A 666 -35.52 -11.63 52.01
CA GLY A 666 -35.88 -12.32 53.26
C GLY A 666 -35.85 -13.85 53.12
N SER A 667 -36.38 -14.56 54.13
CA SER A 667 -36.43 -16.04 54.12
C SER A 667 -37.31 -16.61 52.99
N CYS A 668 -36.69 -16.89 51.84
CA CYS A 668 -37.29 -17.55 50.68
C CYS A 668 -36.73 -18.97 50.51
N ASN A 669 -37.62 -19.96 50.41
CA ASN A 669 -37.30 -21.37 50.23
C ASN A 669 -38.26 -22.03 49.24
N ALA A 670 -38.02 -23.30 48.88
CA ALA A 670 -38.83 -24.01 47.90
C ALA A 670 -40.33 -24.07 48.22
N SER A 671 -40.71 -24.04 49.51
CA SER A 671 -42.12 -24.14 49.93
C SER A 671 -42.91 -22.84 49.81
N ASN A 672 -42.26 -21.69 49.88
CA ASN A 672 -42.92 -20.37 49.86
C ASN A 672 -42.60 -19.52 48.62
N ALA A 673 -41.63 -19.92 47.79
CA ALA A 673 -41.20 -19.16 46.61
C ALA A 673 -42.34 -18.89 45.62
N ALA A 674 -43.22 -19.87 45.36
CA ALA A 674 -44.34 -19.71 44.44
C ALA A 674 -45.34 -18.64 44.91
N GLU A 675 -45.61 -18.56 46.22
CA GLU A 675 -46.49 -17.53 46.79
C GLU A 675 -45.85 -16.15 46.68
N LEU A 676 -44.57 -16.04 47.04
CA LEU A 676 -43.81 -14.78 46.95
C LEU A 676 -43.74 -14.28 45.50
N PHE A 677 -43.37 -15.14 44.55
CA PHE A 677 -43.22 -14.76 43.14
C PHE A 677 -44.56 -14.54 42.42
N SER A 678 -45.68 -14.83 43.08
CA SER A 678 -47.02 -14.49 42.56
C SER A 678 -47.41 -13.02 42.78
N LYS A 679 -46.72 -12.33 43.69
CA LYS A 679 -47.00 -10.92 44.01
C LYS A 679 -46.54 -10.00 42.89
N SER A 680 -47.25 -8.89 42.68
CA SER A 680 -47.10 -8.05 41.49
C SER A 680 -45.74 -7.38 41.37
N ASP A 681 -45.13 -7.00 42.49
CA ASP A 681 -43.92 -6.20 42.53
C ASP A 681 -42.68 -7.00 42.92
N ILE A 682 -42.83 -8.31 43.15
CA ILE A 682 -41.73 -9.24 43.40
C ILE A 682 -41.25 -9.81 42.07
N ASP A 683 -40.07 -9.35 41.63
CA ASP A 683 -39.44 -9.81 40.38
C ASP A 683 -38.48 -10.99 40.61
N GLY A 684 -38.39 -11.49 41.85
CA GLY A 684 -37.66 -12.70 42.19
C GLY A 684 -37.04 -12.63 43.58
N GLY A 685 -35.88 -13.28 43.78
CA GLY A 685 -35.33 -13.46 45.12
C GLY A 685 -33.80 -13.42 45.20
N LEU A 686 -33.30 -12.90 46.32
CA LEU A 686 -31.91 -13.02 46.76
C LEU A 686 -31.86 -14.10 47.85
N ILE A 687 -31.43 -15.31 47.47
CA ILE A 687 -31.60 -16.54 48.23
C ILE A 687 -30.34 -16.84 49.05
N GLY A 688 -30.47 -16.90 50.37
CA GLY A 688 -29.39 -17.29 51.28
C GLY A 688 -29.18 -18.81 51.34
N GLY A 689 -29.40 -19.42 52.51
CA GLY A 689 -29.05 -20.83 52.76
C GLY A 689 -29.69 -21.87 51.81
N ALA A 690 -30.87 -21.59 51.24
CA ALA A 690 -31.49 -22.48 50.26
C ALA A 690 -30.74 -22.53 48.91
N SER A 691 -29.78 -21.61 48.67
CA SER A 691 -28.92 -21.62 47.49
C SER A 691 -27.69 -22.54 47.61
N LEU A 692 -27.43 -23.08 48.80
CA LEU A 692 -26.30 -23.99 49.09
C LEU A 692 -26.61 -25.45 48.73
N LYS A 693 -27.83 -25.74 48.25
CA LYS A 693 -28.24 -27.07 47.78
C LYS A 693 -28.85 -26.93 46.41
N ALA A 694 -28.26 -27.60 45.40
CA ALA A 694 -28.70 -27.46 44.02
C ALA A 694 -30.19 -27.79 43.81
N ALA A 695 -30.70 -28.83 44.49
CA ALA A 695 -32.11 -29.22 44.42
C ALA A 695 -33.05 -28.14 44.97
N ASP A 696 -32.74 -27.56 46.13
CA ASP A 696 -33.55 -26.53 46.77
C ASP A 696 -33.53 -25.23 45.95
N PHE A 697 -32.34 -24.85 45.45
CA PHE A 697 -32.19 -23.67 44.61
C PHE A 697 -32.93 -23.83 43.28
N LYS A 698 -32.83 -25.00 42.64
CA LYS A 698 -33.58 -25.34 41.43
C LYS A 698 -35.09 -25.28 41.66
N ALA A 699 -35.59 -25.79 42.80
CA ALA A 699 -37.01 -25.71 43.12
C ALA A 699 -37.51 -24.27 43.23
N ILE A 700 -36.70 -23.35 43.76
CA ILE A 700 -37.02 -21.91 43.79
C ILE A 700 -36.99 -21.30 42.38
N ILE A 701 -36.00 -21.64 41.55
CA ILE A 701 -35.94 -21.23 40.13
C ILE A 701 -37.18 -21.70 39.38
N ASP A 702 -37.59 -22.95 39.60
CA ASP A 702 -38.75 -23.59 38.98
C ASP A 702 -40.08 -22.96 39.44
N ALA A 703 -40.11 -22.20 40.53
CA ALA A 703 -41.32 -21.46 40.93
C ALA A 703 -41.77 -20.41 39.89
N TRP A 704 -40.89 -20.06 38.94
CA TRP A 704 -41.25 -19.24 37.78
C TRP A 704 -41.84 -20.01 36.60
N LYS A 705 -41.81 -21.35 36.61
CA LYS A 705 -42.49 -22.20 35.63
C LYS A 705 -43.99 -22.13 35.90
N LYS A 706 -44.74 -21.69 34.89
CA LYS A 706 -46.20 -21.72 34.90
C LYS A 706 -46.69 -23.06 34.38
#